data_AF-A0A117QXC7-F1
#
_entry.id   AF-A0A117QXC7-F1
#
_cell.length_a   1.000
_cell.length_b   1.000
_cell.length_c   1.000
_cell.angle_alpha   90.00
_cell.angle_beta   90.00
_cell.angle_gamma   90.00
#
_symmetry.space_group_name_H-M   'P 1'
#
loop_
_entity.id
_entity.type
_entity.pdbx_description
1 polymer ?
#
loop_
_entity_poly.entity_id
_entity_poly.type
_entity_poly.pdbx_seq_one_letter_code
_entity_poly.pdbx_strand_id
1 'polypeptide(L)'
;MNATTARNTLYALVKLVEDEGRATVITKHKVRALLAPLDRFPAARKIGAFPAHVLSTAQRDFGDLVALASQGQPQVLLRNTTPVAVLLPADPSPDVPSSDTAAHPGAATAGGAVNSQGSQDRGGIPRRLATLGDAIGSVLTDGPSGGPTFGLAGLDAATGGLQRGKLTLVAARPSVGGSLLGLAAARTTALVDHHVVLYAASGPNRDDIFRRIISAETGGEYARLKQGRLTEHEQQVARELVQAGDLLMIDDGSDLRAEDIADTAPHMQGLALVVVDRLQAAHSARLPLSGDRLPDASQVLATLARTLHVPVLAIVDSDDPALLALLDADITLTLIPTDDPARVQVTVAERDFGTIGSAHLKPDLVHARFLDAGTAPADRADSPASPGPAAIAGATAARELAEAALPYTSGGQQGIPAALTHELAAWRTAVAGGDHEALKEILPSLLQAAATVSQWPDTPEGHRLAAALRPYGMPESADTTPAAGQSPATGAAGTAGRTPADNQQATADVVEDEEDDEDEDPLTPEDEEDEPEGHVFPALKILKDSVGRSKMHPIRVIRKEERDHGPWPLISEHMDGEPRWVHPDVTATRVPHIRANGRRVRRDQIEVPDSFGEGVLCLIDRNGSFPSACSAVPLAPNKLLHTGPLDAYDKTQAGIYLIDIPEWPRTDVPHPLGRIIDRPDEDGRVWVTTPHIKQLEKLVRDDHLGAMPTIYDSWTGKYNESLFKTFYEATRKARTELVQIGGDPYKAYKTRLSIALRLLWPKRPSQRSPFWRPDWRMSMVAEASVRHWTVAFKAVQEGHTLIALRNVDQAIFWTPPGTPPSTYRIGTGFGEVKAKFVQAGETILEGDD
;
A
#
# COMPACT_ATOMS: atom_id res chain seq x y z
N MET A 1 -32.37 24.20 -23.20
CA MET A 1 -32.13 25.55 -23.76
C MET A 1 -31.78 25.43 -25.23
N ASN A 2 -32.23 26.34 -26.10
CA ASN A 2 -31.86 26.32 -27.52
C ASN A 2 -30.38 26.70 -27.72
N ALA A 3 -29.68 26.03 -28.63
CA ALA A 3 -28.27 26.25 -28.94
C ALA A 3 -27.93 27.70 -29.33
N THR A 4 -28.82 28.42 -30.04
CA THR A 4 -28.60 29.83 -30.38
C THR A 4 -28.59 30.74 -29.16
N THR A 5 -29.48 30.48 -28.19
CA THR A 5 -29.50 31.19 -26.90
C THR A 5 -28.25 30.84 -26.08
N ALA A 6 -27.96 29.54 -25.96
CA ALA A 6 -26.82 29.03 -25.20
C ALA A 6 -25.46 29.50 -25.74
N ARG A 7 -25.34 29.66 -27.05
CA ARG A 7 -24.18 30.28 -27.71
C ARG A 7 -23.98 31.72 -27.22
N ASN A 8 -25.05 32.52 -27.22
CA ASN A 8 -24.98 33.92 -26.84
C ASN A 8 -24.71 34.10 -25.33
N THR A 9 -25.03 33.10 -24.49
CA THR A 9 -24.81 33.12 -23.03
C THR A 9 -23.71 32.15 -22.56
N LEU A 10 -22.87 31.62 -23.45
CA LEU A 10 -21.97 30.49 -23.16
C LEU A 10 -21.07 30.70 -21.94
N TYR A 11 -20.45 31.87 -21.80
CA TYR A 11 -19.58 32.19 -20.66
C TYR A 11 -20.34 32.18 -19.32
N ALA A 12 -21.60 32.63 -19.30
CA ALA A 12 -22.43 32.59 -18.10
C ALA A 12 -22.87 31.16 -17.78
N LEU A 13 -23.22 30.36 -18.79
CA LEU A 13 -23.56 28.94 -18.60
C LEU A 13 -22.38 28.13 -18.08
N VAL A 14 -21.18 28.33 -18.62
CA VAL A 14 -19.97 27.66 -18.18
C VAL A 14 -19.60 28.08 -16.74
N LYS A 15 -19.77 29.36 -16.39
CA LYS A 15 -19.63 29.82 -15.00
C LYS A 15 -20.64 29.15 -14.05
N LEU A 16 -21.92 29.02 -14.42
CA LEU A 16 -22.92 28.30 -13.60
C LEU A 16 -22.61 26.80 -13.48
N VAL A 17 -21.98 26.21 -14.50
CA VAL A 17 -21.51 24.82 -14.47
C VAL A 17 -20.31 24.65 -13.52
N GLU A 18 -19.39 25.61 -13.48
CA GLU A 18 -18.23 25.62 -12.58
C GLU A 18 -18.62 25.94 -11.12
N ASP A 19 -19.43 26.99 -10.91
CA ASP A 19 -19.75 27.52 -9.57
C ASP A 19 -20.91 26.76 -8.87
N GLU A 20 -21.91 26.28 -9.62
CA GLU A 20 -23.11 25.61 -9.08
C GLU A 20 -23.21 24.11 -9.46
N GLY A 21 -22.26 23.58 -10.24
CA GLY A 21 -22.31 22.20 -10.76
C GLY A 21 -23.48 21.92 -11.72
N ARG A 22 -24.17 22.96 -12.20
CA ARG A 22 -25.49 22.86 -12.81
C ARG A 22 -25.45 22.48 -14.30
N ALA A 23 -25.60 21.19 -14.58
CA ALA A 23 -25.69 20.69 -15.95
C ALA A 23 -26.91 21.23 -16.71
N THR A 24 -26.74 21.61 -17.99
CA THR A 24 -27.77 22.23 -18.82
C THR A 24 -27.93 21.50 -20.16
N VAL A 25 -29.14 21.00 -20.45
CA VAL A 25 -29.45 20.38 -21.76
C VAL A 25 -29.58 21.45 -22.84
N ILE A 26 -28.75 21.34 -23.88
CA ILE A 26 -28.71 22.18 -25.07
C ILE A 26 -29.39 21.47 -26.23
N THR A 27 -30.21 22.18 -27.01
CA THR A 27 -30.98 21.63 -28.13
C THR A 27 -30.74 22.40 -29.43
N LYS A 28 -30.39 21.70 -30.52
CA LYS A 28 -30.25 22.23 -31.89
C LYS A 28 -31.08 21.37 -32.83
N HIS A 29 -32.18 21.90 -33.36
CA HIS A 29 -33.18 21.13 -34.12
C HIS A 29 -33.63 19.87 -33.34
N LYS A 30 -33.50 18.67 -33.92
CA LYS A 30 -33.84 17.38 -33.26
C LYS A 30 -32.72 16.84 -32.34
N VAL A 31 -31.60 17.55 -32.23
CA VAL A 31 -30.36 17.07 -31.61
C VAL A 31 -30.16 17.67 -30.21
N ARG A 32 -29.70 16.84 -29.26
CA ARG A 32 -29.52 17.19 -27.85
C ARG A 32 -28.08 16.92 -27.39
N ALA A 33 -27.51 17.82 -26.60
CA ALA A 33 -26.25 17.62 -25.90
C ALA A 33 -26.36 18.17 -24.47
N LEU A 34 -25.64 17.59 -23.52
CA LEU A 34 -25.60 18.05 -22.13
C LEU A 34 -24.32 18.85 -21.90
N LEU A 35 -24.45 20.14 -21.56
CA LEU A 35 -23.32 20.91 -21.01
C LEU A 35 -23.20 20.58 -19.52
N ALA A 36 -22.09 19.96 -19.12
CA ALA A 36 -21.90 19.36 -17.79
C ALA A 36 -20.57 19.79 -17.15
N PRO A 37 -20.49 19.77 -15.79
CA PRO A 37 -19.23 19.99 -15.08
C PRO A 37 -18.29 18.80 -15.26
N LEU A 38 -16.99 19.06 -15.13
CA LEU A 38 -15.96 18.06 -15.37
C LEU A 38 -16.00 16.88 -14.38
N ASP A 39 -16.55 17.05 -13.18
CA ASP A 39 -16.75 15.95 -12.22
C ASP A 39 -17.75 14.90 -12.72
N ARG A 40 -18.67 15.26 -13.62
CA ARG A 40 -19.57 14.30 -14.29
C ARG A 40 -18.88 13.51 -15.41
N PHE A 41 -17.70 13.93 -15.84
CA PHE A 41 -16.89 13.21 -16.83
C PHE A 41 -15.39 13.47 -16.61
N PRO A 42 -14.78 12.91 -15.55
CA PRO A 42 -13.43 13.28 -15.11
C PRO A 42 -12.34 13.08 -16.18
N ALA A 43 -12.57 12.19 -17.14
CA ALA A 43 -11.69 11.97 -18.29
C ALA A 43 -11.45 13.25 -19.13
N ALA A 44 -12.40 14.20 -19.18
CA ALA A 44 -12.22 15.49 -19.85
C ALA A 44 -11.21 16.43 -19.17
N ARG A 45 -10.74 16.12 -17.94
CA ARG A 45 -9.65 16.87 -17.29
C ARG A 45 -8.28 16.57 -17.90
N LYS A 46 -8.12 15.47 -18.64
CA LYS A 46 -6.86 15.08 -19.27
C LYS A 46 -6.69 15.80 -20.61
N ILE A 47 -5.67 16.67 -20.69
CA ILE A 47 -5.33 17.41 -21.91
C ILE A 47 -5.07 16.42 -23.06
N GLY A 48 -5.73 16.64 -24.20
CA GLY A 48 -5.61 15.80 -25.40
C GLY A 48 -6.44 14.51 -25.40
N ALA A 49 -7.19 14.19 -24.34
CA ALA A 49 -8.03 12.98 -24.32
C ALA A 49 -9.31 13.09 -25.18
N PHE A 50 -9.78 14.31 -25.43
CA PHE A 50 -10.98 14.61 -26.23
C PHE A 50 -10.77 15.90 -27.03
N PRO A 51 -11.51 16.13 -28.13
CA PRO A 51 -11.54 17.41 -28.83
C PRO A 51 -11.82 18.57 -27.87
N ALA A 52 -10.91 19.53 -27.81
CA ALA A 52 -10.92 20.61 -26.82
C ALA A 52 -10.86 21.98 -27.49
N HIS A 53 -11.74 22.89 -27.08
CA HIS A 53 -12.00 24.15 -27.76
C HIS A 53 -11.97 25.31 -26.77
N VAL A 54 -11.14 26.33 -27.04
CA VAL A 54 -11.14 27.56 -26.23
C VAL A 54 -12.50 28.24 -26.34
N LEU A 55 -13.04 28.75 -25.23
CA LEU A 55 -14.41 29.30 -25.14
C LEU A 55 -14.76 30.32 -26.25
N SER A 56 -13.81 31.11 -26.72
CA SER A 56 -14.01 32.07 -27.82
C SER A 56 -14.28 31.37 -29.16
N THR A 57 -13.49 30.36 -29.52
CA THR A 57 -13.70 29.51 -30.70
C THR A 57 -14.96 28.67 -30.52
N ALA A 58 -15.13 28.05 -29.35
CA ALA A 58 -16.30 27.25 -29.02
C ALA A 58 -17.60 28.05 -29.08
N GLN A 59 -17.58 29.35 -28.78
CA GLN A 59 -18.75 30.21 -28.92
C GLN A 59 -19.11 30.48 -30.39
N ARG A 60 -18.13 30.65 -31.29
CA ARG A 60 -18.41 30.84 -32.72
C ARG A 60 -19.06 29.58 -33.31
N ASP A 61 -18.48 28.43 -33.00
CA ASP A 61 -18.76 27.15 -33.66
C ASP A 61 -19.69 26.25 -32.80
N PHE A 62 -20.33 26.82 -31.77
CA PHE A 62 -21.05 26.11 -30.69
C PHE A 62 -22.13 25.16 -31.18
N GLY A 63 -22.84 25.54 -32.24
CA GLY A 63 -23.91 24.71 -32.80
C GLY A 63 -23.40 23.39 -33.36
N ASP A 64 -22.16 23.35 -33.83
CA ASP A 64 -21.58 22.17 -34.46
C ASP A 64 -20.89 21.29 -33.40
N LEU A 65 -20.33 21.90 -32.36
CA LEU A 65 -19.92 21.20 -31.14
C LEU A 65 -21.08 20.46 -30.46
N VAL A 66 -22.27 21.07 -30.41
CA VAL A 66 -23.50 20.40 -29.91
C VAL A 66 -23.89 19.20 -30.79
N ALA A 67 -23.68 19.28 -32.10
CA ALA A 67 -23.95 18.16 -33.01
C ALA A 67 -22.94 17.01 -32.81
N LEU A 68 -21.65 17.32 -32.73
CA LEU A 68 -20.60 16.32 -32.46
C LEU A 68 -20.79 15.64 -31.09
N ALA A 69 -21.08 16.42 -30.04
CA ALA A 69 -21.36 15.90 -28.71
C ALA A 69 -22.52 14.89 -28.71
N SER A 70 -23.60 15.19 -29.43
CA SER A 70 -24.76 14.28 -29.55
C SER A 70 -24.45 12.96 -30.26
N GLN A 71 -23.43 12.93 -31.13
CA GLN A 71 -22.97 11.75 -31.85
C GLN A 71 -22.01 10.88 -31.02
N GLY A 72 -21.92 11.15 -29.70
CA GLY A 72 -21.05 10.41 -28.78
C GLY A 72 -19.59 10.91 -28.78
N GLN A 73 -19.30 12.11 -29.29
CA GLN A 73 -17.96 12.70 -29.24
C GLN A 73 -17.89 13.86 -28.24
N PRO A 74 -17.48 13.64 -26.97
CA PRO A 74 -17.37 14.71 -25.98
C PRO A 74 -16.54 15.90 -26.47
N GLN A 75 -17.06 17.12 -26.33
CA GLN A 75 -16.35 18.35 -26.70
C GLN A 75 -16.00 19.12 -25.44
N VAL A 76 -14.71 19.24 -25.12
CA VAL A 76 -14.23 19.91 -23.92
C VAL A 76 -14.12 21.41 -24.17
N LEU A 77 -14.61 22.22 -23.23
CA LEU A 77 -14.52 23.67 -23.26
C LEU A 77 -13.35 24.12 -22.39
N LEU A 78 -12.44 24.92 -22.97
CA LEU A 78 -11.24 25.43 -22.32
C LEU A 78 -11.35 26.93 -22.02
N ARG A 79 -11.02 27.31 -20.79
CA ARG A 79 -10.69 28.70 -20.43
C ARG A 79 -9.17 28.84 -20.59
N ASN A 80 -8.73 29.47 -21.69
CA ASN A 80 -7.35 29.43 -22.16
C ASN A 80 -6.88 27.97 -22.39
N THR A 81 -6.03 27.44 -21.51
CA THR A 81 -5.52 26.06 -21.55
C THR A 81 -6.22 25.12 -20.56
N THR A 82 -7.06 25.64 -19.66
CA THR A 82 -7.66 24.87 -18.57
C THR A 82 -9.05 24.37 -18.97
N PRO A 83 -9.33 23.05 -18.91
CA PRO A 83 -10.70 22.54 -19.02
C PRO A 83 -11.61 23.15 -17.95
N VAL A 84 -12.81 23.58 -18.35
CA VAL A 84 -13.82 24.16 -17.44
C VAL A 84 -15.18 23.48 -17.51
N ALA A 85 -15.59 23.00 -18.68
CA ALA A 85 -16.84 22.27 -18.86
C ALA A 85 -16.73 21.29 -20.03
N VAL A 86 -17.71 20.41 -20.21
CA VAL A 86 -17.76 19.46 -21.33
C VAL A 86 -19.17 19.36 -21.90
N LEU A 87 -19.28 19.29 -23.22
CA LEU A 87 -20.50 18.88 -23.91
C LEU A 87 -20.48 17.36 -24.10
N LEU A 88 -21.50 16.69 -23.58
CA LEU A 88 -21.70 15.24 -23.63
C LEU A 88 -22.93 14.91 -24.50
N PRO A 89 -23.05 13.68 -25.03
CA PRO A 89 -24.33 13.22 -25.56
C PRO A 89 -25.41 13.32 -24.48
N ALA A 90 -26.61 13.75 -24.86
CA ALA A 90 -27.80 13.62 -24.03
C ALA A 90 -28.68 12.54 -24.65
N ASP A 91 -29.26 11.66 -23.84
CA ASP A 91 -29.92 10.45 -24.33
C ASP A 91 -30.94 10.71 -25.45
N PRO A 92 -31.02 9.81 -26.46
CA PRO A 92 -32.08 9.87 -27.44
C PRO A 92 -33.44 9.75 -26.74
N SER A 93 -34.41 10.55 -27.18
CA SER A 93 -35.80 10.36 -26.75
C SER A 93 -36.24 8.94 -27.16
N PRO A 94 -36.97 8.20 -26.32
CA PRO A 94 -37.41 6.84 -26.64
C PRO A 94 -38.57 6.89 -27.64
N ASP A 95 -38.27 7.09 -28.92
CA ASP A 95 -39.22 6.98 -30.03
C ASP A 95 -38.54 6.45 -31.30
N VAL A 96 -39.24 5.51 -31.95
CA VAL A 96 -38.92 4.78 -33.21
C VAL A 96 -37.98 3.57 -33.10
N PRO A 97 -38.49 2.33 -33.29
CA PRO A 97 -37.70 1.10 -33.39
C PRO A 97 -37.45 0.61 -34.84
N SER A 98 -36.63 -0.44 -34.96
CA SER A 98 -36.27 -1.21 -36.18
C SER A 98 -35.23 -0.55 -37.12
N SER A 99 -34.42 -1.29 -37.90
CA SER A 99 -34.42 -2.74 -38.20
C SER A 99 -33.00 -3.28 -38.47
N ASP A 100 -32.89 -4.61 -38.38
CA ASP A 100 -31.95 -5.57 -39.03
C ASP A 100 -30.87 -5.04 -40.00
N THR A 101 -29.69 -5.66 -40.12
CA THR A 101 -29.56 -7.02 -40.70
C THR A 101 -28.19 -7.66 -40.44
N ALA A 102 -28.17 -8.99 -40.52
CA ALA A 102 -27.06 -9.91 -40.26
C ALA A 102 -25.79 -9.76 -41.14
N ALA A 103 -24.73 -10.41 -40.67
CA ALA A 103 -23.46 -10.59 -41.37
C ALA A 103 -23.54 -11.47 -42.62
N HIS A 104 -22.59 -11.30 -43.56
CA HIS A 104 -21.90 -12.43 -44.22
C HIS A 104 -20.57 -12.04 -44.90
N PRO A 105 -19.68 -13.01 -45.23
CA PRO A 105 -18.24 -12.78 -45.45
C PRO A 105 -17.78 -12.94 -46.93
N GLY A 106 -16.55 -12.51 -47.27
CA GLY A 106 -15.93 -12.88 -48.57
C GLY A 106 -14.61 -12.19 -48.99
N ALA A 107 -13.49 -12.85 -48.72
CA ALA A 107 -12.24 -12.98 -49.51
C ALA A 107 -11.57 -11.84 -50.34
N ALA A 108 -10.24 -11.68 -50.10
CA ALA A 108 -9.14 -11.45 -51.07
C ALA A 108 -9.03 -10.08 -51.82
N THR A 109 -7.86 -9.49 -52.13
CA THR A 109 -6.42 -9.79 -51.84
C THR A 109 -5.53 -8.56 -52.10
N ALA A 110 -4.30 -8.58 -51.55
CA ALA A 110 -3.07 -7.91 -52.00
C ALA A 110 -2.80 -6.41 -51.69
N GLY A 111 -1.68 -6.19 -50.97
CA GLY A 111 -0.67 -5.19 -51.35
C GLY A 111 -0.48 -3.96 -50.45
N GLY A 112 0.59 -3.94 -49.65
CA GLY A 112 1.09 -2.70 -49.01
C GLY A 112 1.76 -2.92 -47.66
N ALA A 113 3.09 -3.09 -47.64
CA ALA A 113 3.84 -3.22 -46.39
C ALA A 113 4.20 -1.86 -45.80
N VAL A 114 3.85 -1.64 -44.52
CA VAL A 114 4.56 -0.70 -43.63
C VAL A 114 4.58 -1.32 -42.23
N ASN A 115 5.78 -1.58 -41.68
CA ASN A 115 5.92 -2.03 -40.30
C ASN A 115 5.93 -0.84 -39.35
N SER A 116 4.99 -0.81 -38.41
CA SER A 116 5.10 -0.02 -37.18
C SER A 116 4.45 -0.80 -36.04
N GLN A 117 5.27 -1.51 -35.27
CA GLN A 117 4.85 -2.13 -34.01
C GLN A 117 4.53 -1.02 -33.01
N GLY A 118 3.23 -0.77 -32.80
CA GLY A 118 2.74 0.23 -31.87
C GLY A 118 2.07 -0.41 -30.66
N SER A 119 2.41 0.09 -29.47
CA SER A 119 1.62 0.04 -28.23
C SER A 119 1.13 -1.35 -27.78
N GLN A 120 1.86 -1.99 -26.86
CA GLN A 120 1.21 -2.92 -25.94
C GLN A 120 0.41 -2.13 -24.89
N ASP A 121 -0.91 -2.30 -24.93
CA ASP A 121 -1.86 -1.77 -23.96
C ASP A 121 -1.55 -2.24 -22.54
N ARG A 122 -1.53 -1.31 -21.57
CA ARG A 122 -1.79 -1.68 -20.16
C ARG A 122 -3.31 -1.83 -20.01
N GLY A 123 -3.77 -3.07 -20.16
CA GLY A 123 -5.19 -3.39 -20.27
C GLY A 123 -6.02 -2.97 -19.07
N GLY A 124 -7.01 -2.12 -19.29
CA GLY A 124 -8.21 -2.12 -18.46
C GLY A 124 -8.99 -3.41 -18.71
N ILE A 125 -9.62 -3.97 -17.69
CA ILE A 125 -10.43 -5.20 -17.82
C ILE A 125 -11.50 -4.95 -18.89
N PRO A 126 -11.55 -5.74 -19.99
CA PRO A 126 -12.59 -5.58 -20.99
C PRO A 126 -13.95 -5.89 -20.35
N ARG A 127 -14.98 -5.08 -20.67
CA ARG A 127 -16.37 -5.37 -20.27
C ARG A 127 -16.77 -6.73 -20.86
N ARG A 128 -16.71 -7.80 -20.04
CA ARG A 128 -17.17 -9.13 -20.42
C ARG A 128 -18.68 -9.20 -20.24
N LEU A 129 -19.39 -9.35 -21.35
CA LEU A 129 -20.76 -9.86 -21.32
C LEU A 129 -20.65 -11.39 -21.22
N ALA A 130 -21.02 -11.95 -20.08
CA ALA A 130 -21.20 -13.39 -19.93
C ALA A 130 -22.63 -13.77 -20.36
N THR A 131 -22.78 -14.89 -21.06
CA THR A 131 -24.09 -15.50 -21.26
C THR A 131 -24.54 -16.22 -19.99
N LEU A 132 -25.83 -16.52 -19.90
CA LEU A 132 -26.35 -17.37 -18.82
C LEU A 132 -25.68 -18.76 -18.81
N GLY A 133 -25.27 -19.27 -19.98
CA GLY A 133 -24.53 -20.52 -20.10
C GLY A 133 -23.11 -20.44 -19.51
N ASP A 134 -22.42 -19.32 -19.68
CA ASP A 134 -21.08 -19.11 -19.10
C ASP A 134 -21.15 -19.00 -17.56
N ALA A 135 -22.17 -18.29 -17.05
CA ALA A 135 -22.40 -18.13 -15.62
C ALA A 135 -22.81 -19.45 -14.94
N ILE A 136 -23.75 -20.20 -15.54
CA ILE A 136 -24.11 -21.54 -15.06
C ILE A 136 -22.94 -22.51 -15.21
N GLY A 137 -22.13 -22.38 -16.27
CA GLY A 137 -20.92 -23.16 -16.48
C GLY A 137 -19.97 -23.05 -15.28
N SER A 138 -19.58 -21.83 -14.90
CA SER A 138 -18.75 -21.59 -13.71
C SER A 138 -19.38 -22.15 -12.44
N VAL A 139 -20.67 -21.90 -12.18
CA VAL A 139 -21.36 -22.42 -10.98
C VAL A 139 -21.49 -23.96 -10.94
N LEU A 140 -21.39 -24.65 -12.08
CA LEU A 140 -21.44 -26.12 -12.15
C LEU A 140 -20.06 -26.78 -12.24
N THR A 141 -19.02 -26.08 -12.70
CA THR A 141 -17.63 -26.58 -12.67
C THR A 141 -16.96 -26.26 -11.33
N ASP A 142 -17.26 -25.11 -10.76
CA ASP A 142 -16.84 -24.70 -9.43
C ASP A 142 -17.86 -25.24 -8.42
N GLY A 143 -17.66 -26.49 -7.99
CA GLY A 143 -18.37 -27.05 -6.83
C GLY A 143 -18.13 -26.20 -5.56
N PRO A 144 -18.82 -26.48 -4.44
CA PRO A 144 -18.76 -25.67 -3.21
C PRO A 144 -17.43 -25.83 -2.43
N SER A 145 -16.31 -25.58 -3.08
CA SER A 145 -14.96 -25.92 -2.61
C SER A 145 -13.91 -24.98 -3.20
N GLY A 146 -13.12 -24.32 -2.33
CA GLY A 146 -11.89 -23.62 -2.72
C GLY A 146 -11.86 -22.09 -2.55
N GLY A 147 -12.67 -21.50 -1.67
CA GLY A 147 -12.48 -20.14 -1.16
C GLY A 147 -11.81 -20.17 0.24
N PRO A 148 -11.08 -19.11 0.66
CA PRO A 148 -10.55 -19.02 2.01
C PRO A 148 -11.63 -19.19 3.09
N THR A 149 -11.25 -19.75 4.24
CA THR A 149 -12.18 -20.01 5.37
C THR A 149 -11.65 -19.42 6.68
N PHE A 150 -12.52 -19.30 7.68
CA PHE A 150 -12.11 -18.92 9.03
C PHE A 150 -11.40 -20.06 9.77
N GLY A 151 -11.60 -21.31 9.35
CA GLY A 151 -11.12 -22.50 10.05
C GLY A 151 -11.97 -22.85 11.27
N LEU A 152 -13.25 -22.47 11.23
CA LEU A 152 -14.23 -22.60 12.31
C LEU A 152 -15.52 -23.14 11.68
N ALA A 153 -15.72 -24.45 11.75
CA ALA A 153 -16.70 -25.17 10.94
C ALA A 153 -18.14 -24.64 11.10
N GLY A 154 -18.52 -24.18 12.30
CA GLY A 154 -19.83 -23.58 12.54
C GLY A 154 -20.00 -22.20 11.91
N LEU A 155 -18.93 -21.40 11.84
CA LEU A 155 -18.92 -20.10 11.20
C LEU A 155 -18.80 -20.22 9.67
N ASP A 156 -17.94 -21.11 9.18
CA ASP A 156 -17.75 -21.37 7.76
C ASP A 156 -19.04 -21.92 7.12
N ALA A 157 -19.77 -22.79 7.84
CA ALA A 157 -21.11 -23.22 7.42
C ALA A 157 -22.16 -22.08 7.41
N ALA A 158 -22.08 -21.14 8.36
CA ALA A 158 -23.01 -20.01 8.44
C ALA A 158 -22.72 -18.88 7.43
N THR A 159 -21.50 -18.81 6.89
CA THR A 159 -21.02 -17.77 5.96
C THR A 159 -20.86 -18.27 4.52
N GLY A 160 -20.69 -19.57 4.32
CA GLY A 160 -20.23 -20.15 3.06
C GLY A 160 -18.74 -19.89 2.79
N GLY A 161 -17.95 -19.61 3.83
CA GLY A 161 -16.56 -19.15 3.71
C GLY A 161 -16.43 -17.70 3.21
N LEU A 162 -15.21 -17.29 2.88
CA LEU A 162 -14.89 -15.94 2.42
C LEU A 162 -15.04 -15.83 0.91
N GLN A 163 -16.06 -15.08 0.48
CA GLN A 163 -16.48 -15.00 -0.92
C GLN A 163 -15.58 -14.07 -1.74
N ARG A 164 -14.99 -14.61 -2.82
CA ARG A 164 -14.15 -13.85 -3.77
C ARG A 164 -14.90 -12.66 -4.36
N GLY A 165 -14.26 -11.49 -4.39
CA GLY A 165 -14.85 -10.27 -4.94
C GLY A 165 -15.74 -9.47 -3.98
N LYS A 166 -15.97 -9.94 -2.75
CA LYS A 166 -16.80 -9.26 -1.74
C LYS A 166 -15.95 -8.68 -0.60
N LEU A 167 -16.43 -7.57 -0.02
CA LEU A 167 -15.96 -7.07 1.27
C LEU A 167 -16.79 -7.71 2.40
N THR A 168 -16.10 -8.43 3.30
CA THR A 168 -16.67 -8.97 4.54
C THR A 168 -16.19 -8.12 5.72
N LEU A 169 -17.12 -7.67 6.56
CA LEU A 169 -16.85 -6.82 7.71
C LEU A 169 -17.11 -7.59 9.01
N VAL A 170 -16.11 -7.70 9.89
CA VAL A 170 -16.24 -8.26 11.24
C VAL A 170 -16.48 -7.12 12.22
N ALA A 171 -17.73 -6.97 12.67
CA ALA A 171 -18.14 -5.96 13.63
C ALA A 171 -18.07 -6.51 15.05
N ALA A 172 -17.17 -5.96 15.88
CA ALA A 172 -16.98 -6.44 17.24
C ALA A 172 -16.54 -5.31 18.17
N ARG A 173 -17.26 -5.11 19.29
CA ARG A 173 -16.81 -4.19 20.35
C ARG A 173 -15.41 -4.55 20.85
N PRO A 174 -14.67 -3.58 21.43
CA PRO A 174 -13.38 -3.85 22.06
C PRO A 174 -13.50 -4.97 23.09
N SER A 175 -12.43 -5.76 23.21
CA SER A 175 -12.34 -6.94 24.09
C SER A 175 -13.23 -8.15 23.73
N VAL A 176 -14.14 -8.07 22.74
CA VAL A 176 -14.91 -9.24 22.26
C VAL A 176 -14.06 -10.17 21.38
N GLY A 177 -13.02 -9.64 20.74
CA GLY A 177 -12.00 -10.44 20.06
C GLY A 177 -12.07 -10.47 18.52
N GLY A 178 -12.77 -9.55 17.85
CA GLY A 178 -12.91 -9.55 16.37
C GLY A 178 -11.61 -9.71 15.57
N SER A 179 -10.50 -9.13 16.04
CA SER A 179 -9.16 -9.32 15.46
C SER A 179 -8.69 -10.77 15.46
N LEU A 180 -9.10 -11.59 16.43
CA LEU A 180 -8.79 -13.03 16.49
C LEU A 180 -9.54 -13.83 15.41
N LEU A 181 -10.70 -13.34 14.96
CA LEU A 181 -11.45 -13.93 13.83
C LEU A 181 -10.70 -13.68 12.51
N GLY A 182 -10.22 -12.45 12.30
CA GLY A 182 -9.35 -12.10 11.17
C GLY A 182 -8.05 -12.89 11.17
N LEU A 183 -7.45 -13.07 12.34
CA LEU A 183 -6.25 -13.88 12.52
C LEU A 183 -6.51 -15.37 12.27
N ALA A 184 -7.66 -15.91 12.65
CA ALA A 184 -8.05 -17.29 12.35
C ALA A 184 -8.16 -17.53 10.84
N ALA A 185 -8.82 -16.64 10.10
CA ALA A 185 -8.90 -16.72 8.64
C ALA A 185 -7.52 -16.62 7.97
N ALA A 186 -6.68 -15.67 8.40
CA ALA A 186 -5.32 -15.51 7.87
C ALA A 186 -4.44 -16.74 8.14
N ARG A 187 -4.48 -17.29 9.35
CA ARG A 187 -3.75 -18.51 9.73
C ARG A 187 -4.21 -19.72 8.92
N THR A 188 -5.52 -19.97 8.82
CA THR A 188 -6.06 -21.10 8.05
C THR A 188 -5.62 -21.00 6.59
N THR A 189 -5.82 -19.84 5.97
CA THR A 189 -5.48 -19.60 4.56
C THR A 189 -3.98 -19.76 4.27
N ALA A 190 -3.09 -19.25 5.14
CA ALA A 190 -1.65 -19.29 4.90
C ALA A 190 -0.96 -20.59 5.36
N LEU A 191 -1.37 -21.13 6.51
CA LEU A 191 -0.64 -22.21 7.20
C LEU A 191 -1.27 -23.58 6.99
N VAL A 192 -2.58 -23.65 6.69
CA VAL A 192 -3.31 -24.90 6.41
C VAL A 192 -3.56 -25.04 4.91
N ASP A 193 -4.10 -24.01 4.26
CA ASP A 193 -4.43 -24.05 2.84
C ASP A 193 -3.24 -23.68 1.93
N HIS A 194 -2.12 -23.22 2.51
CA HIS A 194 -0.89 -22.80 1.81
C HIS A 194 -1.06 -21.73 0.71
N HIS A 195 -1.95 -20.76 0.93
CA HIS A 195 -2.19 -19.65 0.03
C HIS A 195 -1.67 -18.31 0.57
N VAL A 196 -1.36 -17.36 -0.33
CA VAL A 196 -0.79 -16.06 0.05
C VAL A 196 -1.85 -15.13 0.66
N VAL A 197 -1.53 -14.52 1.80
CA VAL A 197 -2.39 -13.61 2.56
C VAL A 197 -1.68 -12.27 2.78
N LEU A 198 -2.40 -11.16 2.60
CA LEU A 198 -2.01 -9.84 3.08
C LEU A 198 -2.73 -9.53 4.39
N TYR A 199 -2.00 -9.34 5.50
CA TYR A 199 -2.55 -8.89 6.78
C TYR A 199 -2.15 -7.44 7.03
N ALA A 200 -3.04 -6.51 6.71
CA ALA A 200 -2.86 -5.08 6.82
C ALA A 200 -3.31 -4.60 8.21
N ALA A 201 -2.35 -4.30 9.09
CA ALA A 201 -2.54 -4.10 10.51
C ALA A 201 -2.35 -2.63 10.94
N SER A 202 -3.44 -1.86 10.96
CA SER A 202 -3.43 -0.49 11.49
C SER A 202 -3.48 -0.42 13.03
N GLY A 203 -3.83 -1.52 13.71
CA GLY A 203 -4.00 -1.58 15.16
C GLY A 203 -2.85 -2.28 15.90
N PRO A 204 -2.76 -3.63 15.82
CA PRO A 204 -1.67 -4.39 16.42
C PRO A 204 -0.39 -4.31 15.57
N ASN A 205 0.78 -4.31 16.21
CA ASN A 205 2.04 -4.44 15.48
C ASN A 205 2.31 -5.90 15.07
N ARG A 206 3.26 -6.09 14.13
CA ARG A 206 3.64 -7.40 13.60
C ARG A 206 4.04 -8.39 14.70
N ASP A 207 4.78 -7.94 15.71
CA ASP A 207 5.25 -8.81 16.78
C ASP A 207 4.09 -9.32 17.67
N ASP A 208 3.09 -8.49 17.95
CA ASP A 208 1.87 -8.91 18.64
C ASP A 208 1.06 -9.89 17.79
N ILE A 209 1.00 -9.71 16.48
CA ILE A 209 0.36 -10.65 15.54
C ILE A 209 1.09 -12.00 15.57
N PHE A 210 2.42 -12.03 15.41
CA PHE A 210 3.23 -13.25 15.49
C PHE A 210 3.06 -13.97 16.83
N ARG A 211 3.07 -13.24 17.96
CA ARG A 211 2.82 -13.83 19.28
C ARG A 211 1.43 -14.46 19.40
N ARG A 212 0.39 -13.87 18.81
CA ARG A 212 -0.96 -14.45 18.78
C ARG A 212 -1.02 -15.69 17.88
N ILE A 213 -0.32 -15.71 16.75
CA ILE A 213 -0.23 -16.90 15.88
C ILE A 213 0.41 -18.06 16.66
N ILE A 214 1.60 -17.85 17.24
CA ILE A 214 2.30 -18.89 18.03
C ILE A 214 1.42 -19.39 19.18
N SER A 215 0.74 -18.48 19.90
CA SER A 215 -0.20 -18.80 20.97
C SER A 215 -1.36 -19.70 20.47
N ALA A 216 -1.92 -19.37 19.31
CA ALA A 216 -3.04 -20.10 18.72
C ALA A 216 -2.64 -21.48 18.18
N GLU A 217 -1.45 -21.62 17.56
CA GLU A 217 -0.91 -22.91 17.09
C GLU A 217 -0.57 -23.84 18.26
N THR A 218 0.21 -23.35 19.23
CA THR A 218 0.79 -24.20 20.28
C THR A 218 -0.16 -24.45 21.45
N GLY A 219 -1.21 -23.64 21.59
CA GLY A 219 -1.99 -23.57 22.83
C GLY A 219 -1.19 -22.97 23.99
N GLY A 220 -0.13 -22.21 23.72
CA GLY A 220 0.67 -21.51 24.72
C GLY A 220 0.02 -20.19 25.16
N GLU A 221 0.09 -19.87 26.45
CA GLU A 221 -0.52 -18.64 27.00
C GLU A 221 0.05 -17.36 26.38
N TYR A 222 -0.80 -16.56 25.75
CA TYR A 222 -0.42 -15.30 25.11
C TYR A 222 0.22 -14.31 26.09
N ALA A 223 -0.24 -14.28 27.35
CA ALA A 223 0.32 -13.42 28.39
C ALA A 223 1.80 -13.74 28.69
N ARG A 224 2.19 -15.01 28.66
CA ARG A 224 3.59 -15.46 28.83
C ARG A 224 4.43 -15.12 27.59
N LEU A 225 3.87 -15.35 26.39
CA LEU A 225 4.53 -15.01 25.13
C LEU A 225 4.79 -13.50 24.99
N LYS A 226 3.87 -12.65 25.46
CA LYS A 226 4.03 -11.19 25.51
C LYS A 226 5.17 -10.72 26.44
N GLN A 227 5.59 -11.55 27.40
CA GLN A 227 6.76 -11.31 28.25
C GLN A 227 8.08 -11.83 27.63
N GLY A 228 8.07 -12.25 26.36
CA GLY A 228 9.25 -12.79 25.67
C GLY A 228 9.65 -14.22 26.10
N ARG A 229 8.82 -14.91 26.89
CA ARG A 229 9.13 -16.23 27.46
C ARG A 229 8.55 -17.36 26.60
N LEU A 230 9.31 -17.84 25.62
CA LEU A 230 8.94 -18.98 24.78
C LEU A 230 9.57 -20.28 25.30
N THR A 231 8.78 -21.35 25.36
CA THR A 231 9.25 -22.74 25.53
C THR A 231 10.00 -23.23 24.29
N GLU A 232 10.78 -24.31 24.42
CA GLU A 232 11.48 -24.92 23.28
C GLU A 232 10.52 -25.33 22.14
N HIS A 233 9.32 -25.81 22.48
CA HIS A 233 8.29 -26.15 21.48
C HIS A 233 7.78 -24.91 20.73
N GLU A 234 7.51 -23.81 21.43
CA GLU A 234 7.09 -22.54 20.80
C GLU A 234 8.21 -21.91 19.96
N GLN A 235 9.47 -22.04 20.39
CA GLN A 235 10.63 -21.62 19.59
C GLN A 235 10.79 -22.48 18.33
N GLN A 236 10.46 -23.78 18.40
CA GLN A 236 10.47 -24.66 17.24
C GLN A 236 9.37 -24.27 16.23
N VAL A 237 8.12 -24.12 16.69
CA VAL A 237 7.00 -23.68 15.85
C VAL A 237 7.26 -22.28 15.26
N ALA A 238 7.84 -21.36 16.03
CA ALA A 238 8.24 -20.04 15.52
C ALA A 238 9.25 -20.14 14.36
N ARG A 239 10.23 -21.06 14.42
CA ARG A 239 11.20 -21.28 13.33
C ARG A 239 10.55 -21.91 12.09
N GLU A 240 9.57 -22.78 12.28
CA GLU A 240 8.78 -23.38 11.18
C GLU A 240 7.90 -22.32 10.50
N LEU A 241 7.23 -21.45 11.27
CA LEU A 241 6.43 -20.33 10.76
C LEU A 241 7.26 -19.31 9.97
N VAL A 242 8.53 -19.08 10.33
CA VAL A 242 9.45 -18.24 9.54
C VAL A 242 9.71 -18.82 8.15
N GLN A 243 9.75 -20.14 7.99
CA GLN A 243 9.91 -20.79 6.68
C GLN A 243 8.65 -20.71 5.82
N ALA A 244 7.48 -20.47 6.43
CA ALA A 244 6.22 -20.19 5.75
C ALA A 244 5.96 -18.68 5.53
N GLY A 245 6.94 -17.81 5.83
CA GLY A 245 6.76 -16.35 5.87
C GLY A 245 6.28 -15.71 4.56
N ASP A 246 6.62 -16.32 3.41
CA ASP A 246 6.19 -15.83 2.09
C ASP A 246 4.67 -16.00 1.84
N LEU A 247 3.98 -16.80 2.66
CA LEU A 247 2.52 -17.02 2.57
C LEU A 247 1.70 -16.06 3.43
N LEU A 248 2.29 -15.41 4.45
CA LEU A 248 1.58 -14.46 5.32
C LEU A 248 2.37 -13.16 5.46
N MET A 249 2.08 -12.21 4.56
CA MET A 249 2.73 -10.90 4.54
C MET A 249 1.97 -9.93 5.45
N ILE A 250 2.65 -9.40 6.48
CA ILE A 250 2.07 -8.46 7.45
C ILE A 250 2.58 -7.04 7.16
N ASP A 251 1.65 -6.09 6.97
CA ASP A 251 1.92 -4.66 6.85
C ASP A 251 1.38 -3.94 8.10
N ASP A 252 2.26 -3.62 9.05
CA ASP A 252 1.95 -2.88 10.28
C ASP A 252 2.31 -1.38 10.19
N GLY A 253 2.14 -0.79 9.00
CA GLY A 253 2.36 0.62 8.72
C GLY A 253 1.56 1.55 9.65
N SER A 254 2.27 2.43 10.36
CA SER A 254 1.68 3.36 11.33
C SER A 254 0.72 4.41 10.73
N ASP A 255 0.80 4.65 9.42
CA ASP A 255 -0.06 5.54 8.64
C ASP A 255 -0.80 4.82 7.49
N LEU A 256 -1.02 3.50 7.64
CA LEU A 256 -1.74 2.65 6.70
C LEU A 256 -3.16 3.17 6.39
N ARG A 257 -3.47 3.29 5.09
CA ARG A 257 -4.82 3.61 4.56
C ARG A 257 -5.32 2.54 3.60
N ALA A 258 -6.61 2.59 3.27
CA ALA A 258 -7.22 1.69 2.30
C ALA A 258 -6.60 1.82 0.90
N GLU A 259 -6.14 3.01 0.51
CA GLU A 259 -5.44 3.21 -0.76
C GLU A 259 -4.08 2.51 -0.78
N ASP A 260 -3.33 2.52 0.34
CA ASP A 260 -2.02 1.87 0.42
C ASP A 260 -2.16 0.33 0.33
N ILE A 261 -3.23 -0.21 0.93
CA ILE A 261 -3.61 -1.64 0.81
C ILE A 261 -3.99 -1.95 -0.65
N ALA A 262 -4.77 -1.08 -1.29
CA ALA A 262 -5.22 -1.25 -2.67
C ALA A 262 -4.11 -1.07 -3.72
N ASP A 263 -3.08 -0.29 -3.43
CA ASP A 263 -1.86 -0.17 -4.24
C ASP A 263 -0.92 -1.38 -4.02
N THR A 264 -0.90 -1.98 -2.83
CA THR A 264 0.00 -3.10 -2.48
C THR A 264 -0.52 -4.44 -3.00
N ALA A 265 -1.77 -4.80 -2.71
CA ALA A 265 -2.36 -6.11 -3.01
C ALA A 265 -2.24 -6.57 -4.49
N PRO A 266 -2.38 -5.71 -5.52
CA PRO A 266 -2.24 -6.11 -6.94
C PRO A 266 -0.85 -6.63 -7.33
N HIS A 267 0.18 -6.36 -6.51
CA HIS A 267 1.57 -6.78 -6.77
C HIS A 267 1.93 -8.12 -6.13
N MET A 268 1.04 -8.69 -5.30
CA MET A 268 1.25 -9.97 -4.62
C MET A 268 0.80 -11.14 -5.50
N GLN A 269 1.76 -11.94 -5.97
CA GLN A 269 1.46 -13.12 -6.78
C GLN A 269 0.72 -14.18 -5.95
N GLY A 270 -0.36 -14.75 -6.49
CA GLY A 270 -1.12 -15.80 -5.82
C GLY A 270 -1.94 -15.35 -4.59
N LEU A 271 -2.12 -14.03 -4.39
CA LEU A 271 -2.91 -13.48 -3.29
C LEU A 271 -4.32 -14.08 -3.24
N ALA A 272 -4.67 -14.71 -2.13
CA ALA A 272 -5.94 -15.38 -1.90
C ALA A 272 -6.83 -14.69 -0.87
N LEU A 273 -6.29 -13.89 0.04
CA LEU A 273 -7.04 -13.17 1.07
C LEU A 273 -6.35 -11.86 1.47
N VAL A 274 -7.12 -10.79 1.66
CA VAL A 274 -6.68 -9.57 2.34
C VAL A 274 -7.43 -9.43 3.66
N VAL A 275 -6.72 -9.22 4.77
CA VAL A 275 -7.28 -8.93 6.10
C VAL A 275 -6.88 -7.51 6.52
N VAL A 276 -7.82 -6.74 7.08
CA VAL A 276 -7.60 -5.36 7.54
C VAL A 276 -7.98 -5.21 9.01
N ASP A 277 -6.98 -5.16 9.90
CA ASP A 277 -7.14 -5.15 11.37
C ASP A 277 -6.49 -3.87 11.96
N ARG A 278 -7.21 -2.76 12.14
CA ARG A 278 -8.67 -2.61 12.19
C ARG A 278 -9.14 -1.24 11.68
N LEU A 279 -10.40 -1.19 11.26
CA LEU A 279 -11.17 0.04 11.11
C LEU A 279 -11.58 0.53 12.50
N GLN A 280 -11.10 1.69 12.93
CA GLN A 280 -11.41 2.24 14.27
C GLN A 280 -12.57 3.23 14.21
N ALA A 281 -13.70 2.90 14.83
CA ALA A 281 -14.92 3.72 14.85
C ALA A 281 -14.70 5.11 15.46
N ALA A 282 -13.89 5.20 16.51
CA ALA A 282 -13.48 6.48 17.09
C ALA A 282 -12.43 7.17 16.22
N HIS A 283 -12.64 8.44 15.86
CA HIS A 283 -11.65 9.23 15.11
C HIS A 283 -10.32 9.30 15.87
N SER A 284 -9.23 8.96 15.18
CA SER A 284 -7.87 9.03 15.66
C SER A 284 -6.99 9.77 14.66
N ALA A 285 -6.41 10.89 15.10
CA ALA A 285 -5.45 11.65 14.28
C ALA A 285 -4.18 10.84 13.95
N ARG A 286 -3.90 9.78 14.70
CA ARG A 286 -2.74 8.89 14.51
C ARG A 286 -3.02 7.71 13.57
N LEU A 287 -4.28 7.33 13.36
CA LEU A 287 -4.66 6.15 12.60
C LEU A 287 -5.56 6.54 11.42
N PRO A 288 -5.11 6.44 10.16
CA PRO A 288 -5.90 6.92 9.03
C PRO A 288 -7.19 6.13 8.77
N LEU A 289 -7.18 4.82 9.02
CA LEU A 289 -8.36 3.95 9.05
C LEU A 289 -9.19 4.20 10.33
N SER A 290 -9.66 5.43 10.53
CA SER A 290 -10.49 5.77 11.68
C SER A 290 -11.52 6.88 11.45
N GLY A 291 -12.62 6.80 12.20
CA GLY A 291 -13.66 7.83 12.32
C GLY A 291 -14.43 8.10 11.03
N ASP A 292 -14.57 9.39 10.73
CA ASP A 292 -15.26 9.97 9.58
C ASP A 292 -14.72 9.53 8.21
N ARG A 293 -13.50 8.98 8.16
CA ARG A 293 -12.85 8.47 6.94
C ARG A 293 -13.18 7.02 6.61
N LEU A 294 -13.83 6.29 7.52
CA LEU A 294 -14.12 4.86 7.32
C LEU A 294 -15.03 4.54 6.13
N PRO A 295 -16.08 5.33 5.78
CA PRO A 295 -16.91 5.05 4.61
C PRO A 295 -16.12 5.07 3.30
N ASP A 296 -15.28 6.09 3.10
CA ASP A 296 -14.41 6.21 1.92
C ASP A 296 -13.41 5.03 1.86
N ALA A 297 -12.80 4.69 3.00
CA ALA A 297 -11.90 3.56 3.13
C ALA A 297 -12.60 2.22 2.78
N SER A 298 -13.83 2.01 3.27
CA SER A 298 -14.63 0.82 2.96
C SER A 298 -14.93 0.71 1.47
N GLN A 299 -15.29 1.81 0.82
CA GLN A 299 -15.54 1.84 -0.63
C GLN A 299 -14.28 1.51 -1.46
N VAL A 300 -13.10 1.92 -1.01
CA VAL A 300 -11.81 1.52 -1.62
C VAL A 300 -11.58 0.02 -1.44
N LEU A 301 -11.76 -0.53 -0.23
CA LEU A 301 -11.59 -1.97 0.05
C LEU A 301 -12.59 -2.85 -0.72
N ALA A 302 -13.86 -2.44 -0.83
CA ALA A 302 -14.85 -3.13 -1.65
C ALA A 302 -14.51 -3.09 -3.14
N THR A 303 -13.91 -2.00 -3.61
CA THR A 303 -13.44 -1.87 -5.00
C THR A 303 -12.20 -2.74 -5.25
N LEU A 304 -11.30 -2.85 -4.27
CA LEU A 304 -10.15 -3.74 -4.30
C LEU A 304 -10.60 -5.21 -4.43
N ALA A 305 -11.52 -5.65 -3.57
CA ALA A 305 -12.08 -7.00 -3.58
C ALA A 305 -12.58 -7.38 -4.98
N ARG A 306 -13.47 -6.55 -5.56
CA ARG A 306 -14.04 -6.73 -6.89
C ARG A 306 -12.99 -6.71 -8.02
N THR A 307 -11.95 -5.89 -7.88
CA THR A 307 -10.92 -5.71 -8.93
C THR A 307 -9.95 -6.88 -9.01
N LEU A 308 -9.53 -7.41 -7.86
CA LEU A 308 -8.63 -8.57 -7.78
C LEU A 308 -9.36 -9.92 -7.78
N HIS A 309 -10.68 -9.91 -7.57
CA HIS A 309 -11.51 -11.11 -7.35
C HIS A 309 -11.01 -11.94 -6.15
N VAL A 310 -10.60 -11.24 -5.10
CA VAL A 310 -10.07 -11.77 -3.83
C VAL A 310 -11.01 -11.32 -2.70
N PRO A 311 -11.31 -12.16 -1.69
CA PRO A 311 -12.04 -11.71 -0.50
C PRO A 311 -11.22 -10.67 0.28
N VAL A 312 -11.89 -9.60 0.72
CA VAL A 312 -11.31 -8.63 1.67
C VAL A 312 -12.09 -8.73 2.98
N LEU A 313 -11.38 -8.97 4.08
CA LEU A 313 -11.93 -9.13 5.43
C LEU A 313 -11.48 -7.97 6.32
N ALA A 314 -12.37 -7.02 6.60
CA ALA A 314 -12.07 -5.86 7.46
C ALA A 314 -12.65 -6.05 8.87
N ILE A 315 -11.90 -5.70 9.91
CA ILE A 315 -12.36 -5.78 11.31
C ILE A 315 -12.70 -4.36 11.76
N VAL A 316 -13.93 -4.10 12.20
CA VAL A 316 -14.34 -2.81 12.80
C VAL A 316 -14.62 -2.97 14.29
N ASP A 317 -14.20 -1.98 15.07
CA ASP A 317 -14.24 -2.05 16.54
C ASP A 317 -15.53 -1.58 17.21
N SER A 318 -16.63 -1.62 16.46
CA SER A 318 -17.96 -1.20 16.88
C SER A 318 -19.03 -2.13 16.32
N ASP A 319 -20.10 -2.30 17.07
CA ASP A 319 -21.35 -2.95 16.66
C ASP A 319 -22.48 -1.93 16.39
N ASP A 320 -22.17 -0.63 16.35
CA ASP A 320 -23.13 0.46 16.05
C ASP A 320 -23.75 0.31 14.65
N PRO A 321 -25.07 0.03 14.53
CA PRO A 321 -25.74 -0.15 13.25
C PRO A 321 -25.64 1.08 12.33
N ALA A 322 -25.54 2.30 12.87
CA ALA A 322 -25.43 3.51 12.06
C ALA A 322 -24.07 3.59 11.36
N LEU A 323 -22.98 3.24 12.05
CA LEU A 323 -21.66 3.14 11.44
C LEU A 323 -21.62 1.98 10.42
N LEU A 324 -22.11 0.80 10.78
CA LEU A 324 -22.08 -0.38 9.90
C LEU A 324 -22.82 -0.12 8.58
N ALA A 325 -23.95 0.58 8.62
CA ALA A 325 -24.69 0.99 7.42
C ALA A 325 -23.91 1.99 6.54
N LEU A 326 -23.04 2.83 7.11
CA LEU A 326 -22.18 3.75 6.35
C LEU A 326 -20.98 3.05 5.70
N LEU A 327 -20.59 1.85 6.16
CA LEU A 327 -19.49 1.08 5.58
C LEU A 327 -19.93 0.24 4.37
N ASP A 328 -21.23 -0.01 4.18
CA ASP A 328 -21.84 -0.65 3.00
C ASP A 328 -21.15 -1.95 2.53
N ALA A 329 -20.64 -2.74 3.47
CA ALA A 329 -19.99 -4.02 3.19
C ALA A 329 -20.97 -5.04 2.61
N ASP A 330 -20.49 -5.89 1.70
CA ASP A 330 -21.35 -6.91 1.07
C ASP A 330 -21.83 -7.94 2.09
N ILE A 331 -20.97 -8.33 3.05
CA ILE A 331 -21.28 -9.24 4.16
C ILE A 331 -20.83 -8.59 5.47
N THR A 332 -21.65 -8.68 6.53
CA THR A 332 -21.31 -8.23 7.89
C THR A 332 -21.47 -9.37 8.90
N LEU A 333 -20.46 -9.56 9.74
CA LEU A 333 -20.37 -10.55 10.81
C LEU A 333 -20.32 -9.83 12.16
N THR A 334 -21.46 -9.77 12.86
CA THR A 334 -21.54 -9.04 14.15
C THR A 334 -21.33 -10.00 15.32
N LEU A 335 -20.28 -9.77 16.12
CA LEU A 335 -19.96 -10.53 17.32
C LEU A 335 -20.71 -9.96 18.53
N ILE A 336 -21.64 -10.75 19.06
CA ILE A 336 -22.48 -10.41 20.21
C ILE A 336 -22.10 -11.33 21.37
N PRO A 337 -21.54 -10.81 22.49
CA PRO A 337 -21.35 -11.58 23.71
C PRO A 337 -22.69 -12.13 24.21
N THR A 338 -22.75 -13.41 24.58
CA THR A 338 -23.96 -14.02 25.15
C THR A 338 -23.95 -13.94 26.67
N ASP A 339 -25.06 -14.30 27.33
CA ASP A 339 -25.13 -14.42 28.79
C ASP A 339 -24.16 -15.48 29.35
N ASP A 340 -23.76 -16.45 28.54
CA ASP A 340 -22.65 -17.37 28.84
C ASP A 340 -21.33 -16.72 28.40
N PRO A 341 -20.42 -16.32 29.33
CA PRO A 341 -19.14 -15.73 28.97
C PRO A 341 -18.20 -16.70 28.22
N ALA A 342 -18.51 -18.00 28.17
CA ALA A 342 -17.82 -18.98 27.35
C ALA A 342 -18.39 -19.07 25.90
N ARG A 343 -19.34 -18.20 25.52
CA ARG A 343 -19.95 -18.17 24.17
C ARG A 343 -20.11 -16.73 23.64
N VAL A 344 -19.76 -16.57 22.37
CA VAL A 344 -20.03 -15.38 21.53
C VAL A 344 -20.89 -15.84 20.35
N GLN A 345 -22.02 -15.17 20.13
CA GLN A 345 -22.82 -15.37 18.92
C GLN A 345 -22.24 -14.51 17.80
N VAL A 346 -22.14 -15.07 16.59
CA VAL A 346 -21.78 -14.33 15.37
C VAL A 346 -23.01 -14.31 14.48
N THR A 347 -23.58 -13.12 14.25
CA THR A 347 -24.70 -12.92 13.33
C THR A 347 -24.17 -12.60 11.94
N VAL A 348 -24.58 -13.37 10.93
CA VAL A 348 -24.18 -13.20 9.53
C VAL A 348 -25.29 -12.47 8.78
N ALA A 349 -24.97 -11.31 8.20
CA ALA A 349 -25.87 -10.55 7.36
C ALA A 349 -25.24 -10.24 5.99
N GLU A 350 -26.04 -10.32 4.92
CA GLU A 350 -25.67 -9.88 3.58
C GLU A 350 -26.47 -8.62 3.21
N ARG A 351 -25.82 -7.63 2.58
CA ARG A 351 -26.40 -6.29 2.33
C ARG A 351 -27.83 -6.31 1.82
N ASP A 352 -28.10 -7.16 0.83
CA ASP A 352 -29.37 -7.19 0.08
C ASP A 352 -30.40 -8.17 0.68
N PHE A 353 -30.00 -9.02 1.63
CA PHE A 353 -30.85 -10.07 2.22
C PHE A 353 -31.06 -9.96 3.75
N GLY A 354 -30.32 -9.07 4.42
CA GLY A 354 -30.32 -8.96 5.87
C GLY A 354 -29.65 -10.17 6.53
N THR A 355 -30.08 -10.54 7.74
CA THR A 355 -29.52 -11.69 8.47
C THR A 355 -29.83 -13.01 7.75
N ILE A 356 -28.78 -13.66 7.22
CA ILE A 356 -28.83 -14.93 6.50
C ILE A 356 -28.48 -16.14 7.38
N GLY A 357 -27.80 -15.92 8.52
CA GLY A 357 -27.41 -17.01 9.42
C GLY A 357 -26.83 -16.51 10.74
N SER A 358 -26.49 -17.46 11.63
CA SER A 358 -25.69 -17.18 12.82
C SER A 358 -24.91 -18.41 13.27
N ALA A 359 -23.75 -18.19 13.89
CA ALA A 359 -22.91 -19.22 14.50
C ALA A 359 -22.65 -18.92 15.98
N HIS A 360 -22.19 -19.92 16.73
CA HIS A 360 -21.71 -19.75 18.10
C HIS A 360 -20.24 -20.16 18.19
N LEU A 361 -19.41 -19.28 18.76
CA LEU A 361 -17.99 -19.49 18.98
C LEU A 361 -17.66 -19.43 20.46
N LYS A 362 -16.66 -20.20 20.87
CA LYS A 362 -16.10 -20.18 22.22
C LYS A 362 -14.81 -19.33 22.20
N PRO A 363 -14.77 -18.17 22.87
CA PRO A 363 -13.55 -17.38 22.98
C PRO A 363 -12.52 -18.11 23.87
N ASP A 364 -11.32 -18.30 23.34
CA ASP A 364 -10.16 -18.84 24.04
C ASP A 364 -9.06 -17.76 24.08
N LEU A 365 -9.38 -16.64 24.76
CA LEU A 365 -8.56 -15.43 24.77
C LEU A 365 -7.17 -15.64 25.41
N VAL A 366 -7.04 -16.64 26.29
CA VAL A 366 -5.76 -17.03 26.91
C VAL A 366 -4.76 -17.52 25.85
N HIS A 367 -5.26 -18.20 24.82
CA HIS A 367 -4.49 -18.73 23.70
C HIS A 367 -4.74 -17.94 22.39
N ALA A 368 -5.22 -16.70 22.51
CA ALA A 368 -5.46 -15.76 21.41
C ALA A 368 -6.27 -16.33 20.21
N ARG A 369 -7.30 -17.15 20.46
CA ARG A 369 -8.11 -17.77 19.40
C ARG A 369 -9.59 -17.89 19.74
N PHE A 370 -10.38 -18.28 18.73
CA PHE A 370 -11.73 -18.84 18.91
C PHE A 370 -11.70 -20.35 18.65
N LEU A 371 -12.69 -21.05 19.20
CA LEU A 371 -12.99 -22.45 18.95
C LEU A 371 -14.47 -22.58 18.56
N ASP A 372 -14.84 -23.61 17.79
CA ASP A 372 -16.25 -23.92 17.53
C ASP A 372 -16.98 -24.26 18.84
N ALA A 373 -18.15 -23.67 19.08
CA ALA A 373 -18.94 -23.92 20.31
C ALA A 373 -19.95 -25.08 20.17
N GLY A 374 -19.90 -25.80 19.05
CA GLY A 374 -20.96 -26.72 18.61
C GLY A 374 -22.21 -25.99 18.12
N THR A 375 -22.85 -26.49 17.07
CA THR A 375 -24.03 -25.89 16.46
C THR A 375 -25.26 -26.02 17.37
N ALA A 376 -25.92 -24.90 17.65
CA ALA A 376 -27.25 -24.82 18.25
C ALA A 376 -28.10 -23.80 17.47
N PRO A 377 -29.44 -24.00 17.36
CA PRO A 377 -30.24 -23.39 16.29
C PRO A 377 -30.51 -21.90 16.52
N ALA A 378 -30.70 -21.15 15.44
CA ALA A 378 -31.09 -19.75 15.48
C ALA A 378 -32.57 -19.59 15.84
N ASP A 379 -32.89 -18.62 16.70
CA ASP A 379 -34.25 -18.06 16.76
C ASP A 379 -34.24 -16.56 17.10
N ARG A 380 -35.32 -15.88 16.70
CA ARG A 380 -35.45 -14.41 16.78
C ARG A 380 -36.09 -13.96 18.10
N ALA A 381 -35.80 -12.72 18.50
CA ALA A 381 -36.29 -12.14 19.74
C ALA A 381 -37.80 -11.83 19.72
N ASP A 382 -38.50 -12.22 20.78
CA ASP A 382 -39.09 -11.26 21.73
C ASP A 382 -39.41 -11.94 23.07
N SER A 383 -39.22 -11.20 24.18
CA SER A 383 -39.52 -11.64 25.56
C SER A 383 -40.92 -11.18 25.98
N PRO A 384 -41.71 -11.97 26.76
CA PRO A 384 -41.33 -12.21 28.16
C PRO A 384 -41.69 -13.59 28.77
N ALA A 385 -41.12 -13.82 29.96
CA ALA A 385 -41.38 -14.91 30.92
C ALA A 385 -40.98 -16.33 30.46
N SER A 386 -39.88 -16.82 31.03
CA SER A 386 -39.39 -18.19 30.85
C SER A 386 -40.33 -19.24 31.45
N PRO A 387 -40.63 -20.32 30.71
CA PRO A 387 -40.83 -21.66 31.25
C PRO A 387 -39.55 -22.50 31.05
N GLY A 388 -39.34 -23.51 31.90
CA GLY A 388 -38.08 -24.24 31.97
C GLY A 388 -37.73 -25.17 30.79
N PRO A 389 -36.54 -25.84 30.83
CA PRO A 389 -35.87 -26.46 29.67
C PRO A 389 -36.60 -27.63 28.95
N ALA A 390 -37.78 -28.04 29.40
CA ALA A 390 -38.54 -29.14 28.81
C ALA A 390 -39.45 -28.70 27.64
N ALA A 391 -39.81 -27.42 27.53
CA ALA A 391 -40.77 -26.95 26.53
C ALA A 391 -40.17 -26.76 25.13
N ILE A 392 -38.93 -26.28 25.04
CA ILE A 392 -38.29 -25.87 23.78
C ILE A 392 -38.07 -27.06 22.84
N ALA A 393 -37.68 -28.22 23.38
CA ALA A 393 -37.52 -29.46 22.60
C ALA A 393 -38.83 -29.95 21.94
N GLY A 394 -39.99 -29.63 22.53
CA GLY A 394 -41.29 -30.04 21.99
C GLY A 394 -41.74 -29.22 20.78
N ALA A 395 -41.42 -27.93 20.72
CA ALA A 395 -41.86 -27.02 19.67
C ALA A 395 -41.07 -27.20 18.36
N THR A 396 -39.74 -27.34 18.45
CA THR A 396 -38.88 -27.54 17.27
C THR A 396 -39.18 -28.88 16.61
N ALA A 397 -39.25 -29.97 17.38
CA ALA A 397 -39.61 -31.30 16.88
C ALA A 397 -41.02 -31.32 16.25
N ALA A 398 -41.97 -30.54 16.78
CA ALA A 398 -43.33 -30.50 16.23
C ALA A 398 -43.35 -29.85 14.85
N ARG A 399 -42.52 -28.82 14.66
CA ARG A 399 -42.34 -28.11 13.39
C ARG A 399 -41.59 -28.96 12.37
N GLU A 400 -40.53 -29.66 12.76
CA GLU A 400 -39.83 -30.62 11.90
C GLU A 400 -40.77 -31.74 11.41
N LEU A 401 -41.60 -32.29 12.30
CA LEU A 401 -42.63 -33.27 11.93
C LEU A 401 -43.68 -32.68 10.98
N ALA A 402 -44.10 -31.44 11.20
CA ALA A 402 -45.04 -30.74 10.32
C ALA A 402 -44.46 -30.45 8.91
N GLU A 403 -43.16 -30.21 8.80
CA GLU A 403 -42.48 -30.01 7.51
C GLU A 403 -42.20 -31.35 6.81
N ALA A 404 -41.75 -32.38 7.53
CA ALA A 404 -41.60 -33.73 6.98
C ALA A 404 -42.92 -34.35 6.50
N ALA A 405 -44.05 -33.95 7.11
CA ALA A 405 -45.39 -34.36 6.72
C ALA A 405 -45.96 -33.60 5.50
N LEU A 406 -45.39 -32.47 5.09
CA LEU A 406 -45.93 -31.64 4.00
C LEU A 406 -46.09 -32.41 2.67
N PRO A 407 -45.12 -33.21 2.18
CA PRO A 407 -45.26 -33.93 0.91
C PRO A 407 -46.45 -34.90 0.90
N TYR A 408 -46.65 -35.63 2.01
CA TYR A 408 -47.71 -36.63 2.12
C TYR A 408 -49.10 -36.01 2.36
N THR A 409 -49.17 -34.92 3.12
CA THR A 409 -50.44 -34.25 3.46
C THR A 409 -50.94 -33.29 2.37
N SER A 410 -50.04 -32.81 1.49
CA SER A 410 -50.41 -32.05 0.28
C SER A 410 -50.77 -32.95 -0.92
N GLY A 411 -50.64 -34.27 -0.79
CA GLY A 411 -50.85 -35.23 -1.86
C GLY A 411 -49.70 -35.34 -2.88
N GLY A 412 -48.58 -34.65 -2.65
CA GLY A 412 -47.38 -34.72 -3.48
C GLY A 412 -46.60 -36.04 -3.36
N GLN A 413 -46.82 -36.81 -2.29
CA GLN A 413 -46.30 -38.16 -2.09
C GLN A 413 -47.40 -39.10 -1.55
N GLN A 414 -47.32 -40.38 -1.92
CA GLN A 414 -48.21 -41.45 -1.44
C GLN A 414 -47.38 -42.58 -0.81
N GLY A 415 -48.05 -43.56 -0.19
CA GLY A 415 -47.40 -44.73 0.41
C GLY A 415 -47.46 -44.81 1.95
N ILE A 416 -48.13 -43.86 2.62
CA ILE A 416 -48.50 -43.98 4.04
C ILE A 416 -50.03 -44.17 4.21
N PRO A 417 -50.51 -44.80 5.30
CA PRO A 417 -51.94 -45.01 5.53
C PRO A 417 -52.71 -43.70 5.63
N ALA A 418 -53.93 -43.66 5.08
CA ALA A 418 -54.76 -42.46 5.07
C ALA A 418 -55.08 -41.89 6.47
N ALA A 419 -55.17 -42.76 7.49
CA ALA A 419 -55.31 -42.35 8.88
C ALA A 419 -54.09 -41.54 9.35
N LEU A 420 -52.88 -42.01 9.07
CA LEU A 420 -51.65 -41.27 9.40
C LEU A 420 -51.58 -39.95 8.63
N THR A 421 -51.94 -39.93 7.34
CA THR A 421 -52.02 -38.68 6.58
C THR A 421 -53.01 -37.68 7.19
N HIS A 422 -54.13 -38.16 7.75
CA HIS A 422 -55.11 -37.29 8.42
C HIS A 422 -54.56 -36.69 9.71
N GLU A 423 -54.01 -37.52 10.62
CA GLU A 423 -53.42 -37.05 11.87
C GLU A 423 -52.22 -36.11 11.62
N LEU A 424 -51.39 -36.40 10.62
CA LEU A 424 -50.30 -35.51 10.22
C LEU A 424 -50.81 -34.18 9.62
N ALA A 425 -51.96 -34.17 8.92
CA ALA A 425 -52.55 -32.92 8.43
C ALA A 425 -53.16 -32.08 9.57
N ALA A 426 -53.78 -32.73 10.56
CA ALA A 426 -54.25 -32.10 11.78
C ALA A 426 -53.08 -31.50 12.58
N TRP A 427 -52.00 -32.26 12.77
CA TRP A 427 -50.75 -31.82 13.39
C TRP A 427 -50.16 -30.59 12.70
N ARG A 428 -50.04 -30.61 11.37
CA ARG A 428 -49.58 -29.46 10.58
C ARG A 428 -50.44 -28.23 10.76
N THR A 429 -51.76 -28.39 10.87
CA THR A 429 -52.69 -27.28 11.11
C THR A 429 -52.53 -26.72 12.52
N ALA A 430 -52.40 -27.58 13.54
CA ALA A 430 -52.16 -27.16 14.93
C ALA A 430 -50.80 -26.46 15.10
N VAL A 431 -49.74 -26.95 14.46
CA VAL A 431 -48.43 -26.26 14.41
C VAL A 431 -48.53 -24.90 13.71
N ALA A 432 -49.22 -24.82 12.57
CA ALA A 432 -49.40 -23.57 11.84
C ALA A 432 -50.25 -22.53 12.60
N GLY A 433 -51.21 -23.00 13.42
CA GLY A 433 -52.03 -22.17 14.30
C GLY A 433 -51.39 -21.84 15.67
N GLY A 434 -50.28 -22.49 16.04
CA GLY A 434 -49.67 -22.34 17.36
C GLY A 434 -50.45 -23.00 18.51
N ASP A 435 -51.35 -23.93 18.23
CA ASP A 435 -52.22 -24.55 19.24
C ASP A 435 -51.51 -25.71 19.96
N HIS A 436 -50.80 -25.37 21.04
CA HIS A 436 -50.02 -26.32 21.82
C HIS A 436 -50.84 -27.33 22.63
N GLU A 437 -52.12 -27.08 22.91
CA GLU A 437 -52.98 -28.08 23.55
C GLU A 437 -53.53 -29.06 22.51
N ALA A 438 -53.96 -28.58 21.34
CA ALA A 438 -54.35 -29.47 20.23
C ALA A 438 -53.20 -30.41 19.82
N LEU A 439 -51.94 -29.96 19.84
CA LEU A 439 -50.79 -30.84 19.60
C LEU A 439 -50.67 -31.96 20.64
N LYS A 440 -50.96 -31.71 21.92
CA LYS A 440 -50.96 -32.77 22.95
C LYS A 440 -52.12 -33.75 22.78
N GLU A 441 -53.27 -33.28 22.30
CA GLU A 441 -54.44 -34.12 22.02
C GLU A 441 -54.26 -34.99 20.76
N ILE A 442 -53.58 -34.49 19.72
CA ILE A 442 -53.32 -35.20 18.46
C ILE A 442 -52.14 -36.20 18.58
N LEU A 443 -51.15 -35.94 19.45
CA LEU A 443 -49.94 -36.78 19.53
C LEU A 443 -50.23 -38.29 19.74
N PRO A 444 -51.15 -38.72 20.62
CA PRO A 444 -51.41 -40.14 20.84
C PRO A 444 -52.04 -40.84 19.63
N SER A 445 -53.00 -40.21 18.94
CA SER A 445 -53.64 -40.77 17.74
C SER A 445 -52.67 -40.81 16.55
N LEU A 446 -51.85 -39.77 16.40
CA LEU A 446 -50.79 -39.69 15.40
C LEU A 446 -49.75 -40.81 15.56
N LEU A 447 -49.27 -41.05 16.79
CA LEU A 447 -48.32 -42.13 17.07
C LEU A 447 -48.96 -43.52 16.90
N GLN A 448 -50.22 -43.68 17.30
CA GLN A 448 -50.96 -44.92 17.06
C GLN A 448 -51.11 -45.21 15.56
N ALA A 449 -51.40 -44.19 14.75
CA ALA A 449 -51.45 -44.32 13.29
C ALA A 449 -50.06 -44.62 12.69
N ALA A 450 -49.00 -43.96 13.17
CA ALA A 450 -47.62 -44.19 12.74
C ALA A 450 -47.14 -45.62 13.02
N ALA A 451 -47.52 -46.19 14.17
CA ALA A 451 -47.19 -47.57 14.54
C ALA A 451 -47.88 -48.63 13.65
N THR A 452 -48.90 -48.28 12.86
CA THR A 452 -49.51 -49.19 11.86
C THR A 452 -48.75 -49.26 10.53
N VAL A 453 -47.72 -48.45 10.33
CA VAL A 453 -46.91 -48.44 9.11
C VAL A 453 -45.92 -49.60 9.12
N SER A 454 -46.33 -50.74 8.54
CA SER A 454 -45.50 -51.96 8.47
C SER A 454 -44.21 -51.80 7.65
N GLN A 455 -44.22 -50.90 6.68
CA GLN A 455 -43.06 -50.56 5.85
C GLN A 455 -43.16 -49.09 5.43
N TRP A 456 -42.15 -48.30 5.75
CA TRP A 456 -42.08 -46.89 5.34
C TRP A 456 -41.67 -46.77 3.87
N PRO A 457 -42.10 -45.73 3.14
CA PRO A 457 -41.63 -45.47 1.78
C PRO A 457 -40.11 -45.31 1.75
N ASP A 458 -39.43 -46.10 0.92
CA ASP A 458 -37.98 -46.03 0.65
C ASP A 458 -37.69 -44.85 -0.29
N THR A 459 -37.98 -43.64 0.21
CA THR A 459 -37.73 -42.36 -0.45
C THR A 459 -37.08 -41.40 0.55
N PRO A 460 -36.35 -40.36 0.09
CA PRO A 460 -35.78 -39.35 0.99
C PRO A 460 -36.83 -38.71 1.91
N GLU A 461 -38.05 -38.51 1.42
CA GLU A 461 -39.18 -37.96 2.17
C GLU A 461 -39.73 -38.96 3.19
N GLY A 462 -39.79 -40.25 2.85
CA GLY A 462 -40.27 -41.31 3.75
C GLY A 462 -39.30 -41.53 4.91
N HIS A 463 -38.00 -41.56 4.62
CA HIS A 463 -36.94 -41.59 5.64
C HIS A 463 -36.96 -40.35 6.53
N ARG A 464 -37.19 -39.16 5.97
CA ARG A 464 -37.31 -37.90 6.72
C ARG A 464 -38.53 -37.91 7.65
N LEU A 465 -39.69 -38.36 7.17
CA LEU A 465 -40.90 -38.47 7.98
C LEU A 465 -40.75 -39.50 9.10
N ALA A 466 -40.19 -40.68 8.80
CA ALA A 466 -39.89 -41.70 9.81
C ALA A 466 -38.90 -41.18 10.87
N ALA A 467 -37.87 -40.44 10.46
CA ALA A 467 -36.90 -39.83 11.37
C ALA A 467 -37.53 -38.75 12.27
N ALA A 468 -38.38 -37.88 11.72
CA ALA A 468 -39.07 -36.82 12.47
C ALA A 468 -40.09 -37.36 13.50
N LEU A 469 -40.52 -38.62 13.37
CA LEU A 469 -41.38 -39.31 14.34
C LEU A 469 -40.58 -39.97 15.49
N ARG A 470 -39.26 -40.17 15.36
CA ARG A 470 -38.42 -40.82 16.39
C ARG A 470 -38.38 -40.07 17.73
N PRO A 471 -38.28 -38.73 17.79
CA PRO A 471 -38.30 -37.99 19.07
C PRO A 471 -39.56 -38.22 19.91
N TYR A 472 -40.64 -38.70 19.26
CA TYR A 472 -41.93 -38.98 19.87
C TYR A 472 -42.12 -40.46 20.25
N GLY A 473 -41.09 -41.32 20.08
CA GLY A 473 -41.08 -42.69 20.61
C GLY A 473 -41.27 -43.82 19.60
N MET A 474 -41.14 -43.57 18.29
CA MET A 474 -41.12 -44.64 17.28
C MET A 474 -39.82 -45.47 17.34
N PRO A 475 -39.87 -46.81 17.43
CA PRO A 475 -38.69 -47.68 17.49
C PRO A 475 -37.99 -47.86 16.13
N GLU A 476 -36.69 -48.16 16.15
CA GLU A 476 -35.87 -48.39 14.94
C GLU A 476 -36.10 -49.75 14.29
N SER A 477 -36.05 -49.79 12.96
CA SER A 477 -35.94 -50.99 12.12
C SER A 477 -34.49 -51.16 11.63
N ALA A 478 -33.98 -52.40 11.66
CA ALA A 478 -32.54 -52.72 11.58
C ALA A 478 -31.96 -52.88 10.15
N ASP A 479 -30.62 -52.98 10.10
CA ASP A 479 -29.71 -53.34 8.98
C ASP A 479 -29.50 -52.29 7.86
N THR A 480 -28.32 -52.16 7.22
CA THR A 480 -27.08 -53.00 7.17
C THR A 480 -25.78 -52.16 7.05
N THR A 481 -24.63 -52.77 7.36
CA THR A 481 -23.26 -52.24 7.14
C THR A 481 -22.45 -53.17 6.22
N PRO A 482 -21.43 -52.68 5.48
CA PRO A 482 -20.27 -53.51 5.10
C PRO A 482 -18.93 -52.91 5.59
N ALA A 483 -17.92 -53.77 5.78
CA ALA A 483 -16.69 -53.45 6.51
C ALA A 483 -15.39 -53.85 5.78
N ALA A 484 -14.29 -53.15 6.07
CA ALA A 484 -12.88 -53.56 5.98
C ALA A 484 -11.98 -52.42 6.55
N GLY A 485 -10.83 -52.64 7.20
CA GLY A 485 -10.14 -53.86 7.62
C GLY A 485 -8.92 -53.53 8.52
N GLN A 486 -8.31 -54.54 9.15
CA GLN A 486 -7.14 -54.41 10.05
C GLN A 486 -5.88 -55.01 9.38
N SER A 487 -4.63 -55.02 9.88
CA SER A 487 -3.96 -54.69 11.17
C SER A 487 -2.41 -54.70 10.90
N PRO A 488 -1.44 -54.80 11.84
CA PRO A 488 -1.32 -54.46 13.28
C PRO A 488 0.03 -53.78 13.67
N ALA A 489 0.24 -53.64 14.99
CA ALA A 489 1.35 -53.05 15.74
C ALA A 489 2.71 -53.82 15.83
N THR A 490 3.73 -53.08 16.32
CA THR A 490 4.84 -53.47 17.25
C THR A 490 5.28 -52.17 17.97
N GLY A 491 5.55 -52.01 19.28
CA GLY A 491 6.24 -52.85 20.27
C GLY A 491 7.76 -52.52 20.31
N ALA A 492 8.47 -52.26 21.41
CA ALA A 492 8.16 -52.04 22.83
C ALA A 492 9.41 -51.49 23.60
N ALA A 493 9.24 -50.89 24.79
CA ALA A 493 10.27 -50.58 25.84
C ALA A 493 11.47 -49.64 25.47
N GLY A 494 12.14 -48.95 26.40
CA GLY A 494 11.90 -48.75 27.84
C GLY A 494 13.08 -48.08 28.60
N THR A 495 12.79 -47.51 29.78
CA THR A 495 13.68 -47.20 30.93
C THR A 495 14.83 -46.16 30.89
N ALA A 496 14.61 -45.07 31.65
CA ALA A 496 15.42 -44.62 32.81
C ALA A 496 16.80 -43.94 32.67
N GLY A 497 16.77 -42.60 32.55
CA GLY A 497 17.25 -41.61 33.56
C GLY A 497 18.62 -41.70 34.26
N ARG A 498 19.37 -40.57 34.26
CA ARG A 498 20.08 -39.97 35.42
C ARG A 498 20.76 -38.62 35.06
N THR A 499 20.42 -37.57 35.81
CA THR A 499 21.24 -36.37 36.10
C THR A 499 21.93 -36.57 37.48
N PRO A 500 22.72 -35.63 38.02
CA PRO A 500 23.56 -34.55 37.42
C PRO A 500 25.02 -34.60 37.94
N ALA A 501 25.90 -33.64 37.57
CA ALA A 501 26.81 -32.94 38.50
C ALA A 501 27.74 -31.92 37.79
N ASP A 502 28.08 -30.87 38.54
CA ASP A 502 29.01 -29.76 38.27
C ASP A 502 30.39 -30.12 37.69
N ASN A 503 31.02 -29.13 37.05
CA ASN A 503 32.28 -28.62 37.62
C ASN A 503 32.47 -27.12 37.36
N GLN A 504 32.79 -26.36 38.41
CA GLN A 504 33.22 -24.96 38.32
C GLN A 504 34.75 -24.88 38.19
N GLN A 505 35.27 -23.91 37.44
CA GLN A 505 36.61 -23.38 37.70
C GLN A 505 36.63 -21.90 37.32
N ALA A 506 36.99 -21.05 38.29
CA ALA A 506 37.03 -19.60 38.12
C ALA A 506 38.47 -19.09 38.03
N THR A 507 38.68 -18.00 37.29
CA THR A 507 39.79 -17.05 37.49
C THR A 507 39.33 -15.62 37.17
N ALA A 508 39.08 -14.87 38.24
CA ALA A 508 39.17 -13.40 38.37
C ALA A 508 40.55 -12.86 37.94
N ASP A 509 40.84 -11.57 37.82
CA ASP A 509 40.07 -10.30 37.65
C ASP A 509 41.14 -9.23 37.31
N VAL A 510 40.80 -8.23 36.50
CA VAL A 510 41.30 -6.85 36.68
C VAL A 510 40.19 -5.91 36.23
N VAL A 511 39.75 -5.05 37.14
CA VAL A 511 38.64 -4.10 37.01
C VAL A 511 39.22 -2.68 36.84
N GLU A 512 38.31 -1.77 36.50
CA GLU A 512 38.30 -0.30 36.64
C GLU A 512 38.56 0.46 35.31
N ASP A 513 37.69 1.39 34.87
CA ASP A 513 36.58 2.07 35.56
C ASP A 513 35.22 1.92 34.86
N GLU A 514 34.16 1.76 35.66
CA GLU A 514 32.76 2.01 35.30
C GLU A 514 32.39 3.44 35.77
N GLU A 515 31.66 4.21 34.96
CA GLU A 515 30.77 5.26 35.48
C GLU A 515 29.37 4.97 34.93
N ASP A 516 28.44 4.86 35.88
CA ASP A 516 27.16 4.15 35.84
C ASP A 516 26.17 4.50 34.71
N ASP A 517 25.32 3.52 34.41
CA ASP A 517 23.98 3.71 33.84
C ASP A 517 23.13 4.66 34.71
N GLU A 518 22.35 5.55 34.09
CA GLU A 518 20.97 5.85 34.53
C GLU A 518 20.17 6.57 33.42
N ASP A 519 18.84 6.45 33.48
CA ASP A 519 17.81 7.09 32.64
C ASP A 519 17.71 6.72 31.14
N GLU A 520 17.11 5.55 30.85
CA GLU A 520 16.30 5.36 29.63
C GLU A 520 15.01 6.19 29.69
N ASP A 521 15.13 7.52 29.59
CA ASP A 521 14.00 8.43 29.63
C ASP A 521 13.18 8.31 28.30
N PRO A 522 11.87 7.97 28.34
CA PRO A 522 11.05 7.90 27.14
C PRO A 522 10.91 9.30 26.53
N LEU A 523 11.03 9.39 25.19
CA LEU A 523 10.89 10.62 24.40
C LEU A 523 9.81 11.57 24.96
N THR A 524 10.26 12.61 25.66
CA THR A 524 9.37 13.66 26.19
C THR A 524 8.90 14.56 25.04
N PRO A 525 7.73 15.23 25.16
CA PRO A 525 7.21 16.11 24.11
C PRO A 525 8.08 17.32 23.76
N GLU A 526 9.16 17.58 24.50
CA GLU A 526 10.05 18.74 24.33
C GLU A 526 11.21 18.47 23.35
N ASP A 527 11.45 17.21 22.95
CA ASP A 527 12.42 16.82 21.90
C ASP A 527 12.02 17.29 20.47
N GLU A 528 10.87 17.97 20.30
CA GLU A 528 10.38 18.49 19.01
C GLU A 528 10.83 19.92 18.65
N GLU A 529 11.32 20.74 19.61
CA GLU A 529 11.30 22.21 19.49
C GLU A 529 12.65 22.95 19.66
N ASP A 530 13.66 22.62 18.84
CA ASP A 530 14.94 23.36 18.80
C ASP A 530 15.00 24.40 17.64
N GLU A 531 13.85 25.01 17.31
CA GLU A 531 13.78 26.28 16.59
C GLU A 531 13.35 27.39 17.57
N PRO A 532 14.28 28.08 18.25
CA PRO A 532 13.93 29.02 19.32
C PRO A 532 13.03 30.14 18.79
N GLU A 533 11.94 30.40 19.54
CA GLU A 533 10.97 31.44 19.24
C GLU A 533 11.66 32.81 19.11
N GLY A 534 11.69 33.35 17.89
CA GLY A 534 12.21 34.69 17.62
C GLY A 534 13.03 34.90 16.33
N HIS A 535 13.43 33.85 15.59
CA HIS A 535 14.34 34.01 14.43
C HIS A 535 13.96 33.28 13.12
N VAL A 536 14.57 33.77 12.03
CA VAL A 536 13.87 34.23 10.80
C VAL A 536 13.48 33.16 9.77
N PHE A 537 14.04 31.95 9.82
CA PHE A 537 13.73 30.90 8.83
C PHE A 537 13.50 29.54 9.49
N PRO A 538 12.29 28.96 9.39
CA PRO A 538 11.96 27.68 10.03
C PRO A 538 12.30 26.50 9.10
N ALA A 539 13.60 26.28 8.92
CA ALA A 539 14.15 25.37 7.92
C ALA A 539 13.67 23.94 8.09
N LEU A 540 13.70 23.42 9.34
CA LEU A 540 13.33 22.03 9.58
C LEU A 540 11.83 21.85 9.38
N LYS A 541 11.00 22.74 9.93
CA LYS A 541 9.55 22.73 9.76
C LYS A 541 9.14 22.78 8.29
N ILE A 542 9.74 23.65 7.47
CA ILE A 542 9.47 23.71 6.03
C ILE A 542 9.86 22.40 5.33
N LEU A 543 10.94 21.74 5.74
CA LEU A 543 11.31 20.42 5.21
C LEU A 543 10.29 19.35 5.62
N LYS A 544 9.91 19.29 6.91
CA LYS A 544 8.85 18.40 7.43
C LYS A 544 7.55 18.57 6.63
N ASP A 545 7.12 19.83 6.42
CA ASP A 545 5.91 20.20 5.69
C ASP A 545 5.98 19.88 4.20
N SER A 546 7.11 20.12 3.54
CA SER A 546 7.27 19.85 2.10
C SER A 546 7.17 18.36 1.81
N VAL A 547 7.79 17.53 2.65
CA VAL A 547 7.68 16.08 2.62
C VAL A 547 6.25 15.65 2.97
N GLY A 548 5.68 16.17 4.07
CA GLY A 548 4.36 15.77 4.57
C GLY A 548 3.18 16.14 3.66
N ARG A 549 3.31 17.17 2.81
CA ARG A 549 2.30 17.55 1.80
C ARG A 549 2.41 16.77 0.49
N SER A 550 3.41 15.90 0.34
CA SER A 550 3.63 15.13 -0.88
C SER A 550 2.57 14.03 -1.04
N LYS A 551 1.87 14.04 -2.18
CA LYS A 551 0.90 13.00 -2.59
C LYS A 551 1.55 11.66 -2.97
N MET A 552 2.86 11.51 -2.75
CA MET A 552 3.64 10.31 -3.02
C MET A 552 3.94 9.51 -1.74
N HIS A 553 3.30 9.88 -0.62
CA HIS A 553 3.38 9.18 0.68
C HIS A 553 4.81 8.84 1.09
N PRO A 554 5.69 9.86 1.22
CA PRO A 554 7.09 9.65 1.54
C PRO A 554 7.29 9.05 2.93
N ILE A 555 8.13 8.03 3.02
CA ILE A 555 8.62 7.53 4.30
C ILE A 555 9.54 8.59 4.90
N ARG A 556 9.09 9.23 5.99
CA ARG A 556 9.75 10.40 6.56
C ARG A 556 11.08 10.05 7.23
N VAL A 557 11.16 8.86 7.83
CA VAL A 557 12.29 8.37 8.62
C VAL A 557 12.38 6.85 8.48
N ILE A 558 13.58 6.31 8.31
CA ILE A 558 13.83 4.87 8.51
C ILE A 558 14.03 4.62 10.01
N ARG A 559 13.21 3.73 10.57
CA ARG A 559 13.26 3.35 11.99
C ARG A 559 14.59 2.65 12.31
N LYS A 560 15.00 2.63 13.58
CA LYS A 560 16.36 2.20 14.00
C LYS A 560 16.61 0.73 13.61
N GLU A 561 15.62 -0.12 13.88
CA GLU A 561 15.56 -1.55 13.58
C GLU A 561 15.66 -1.89 12.08
N GLU A 562 15.27 -0.96 11.20
CA GLU A 562 15.39 -1.16 9.76
C GLU A 562 16.77 -0.77 9.21
N ARG A 563 17.61 -0.04 9.96
CA ARG A 563 18.88 0.54 9.43
C ARG A 563 19.95 -0.50 9.12
N ASP A 564 19.93 -1.61 9.84
CA ASP A 564 20.88 -2.72 9.66
C ASP A 564 20.45 -3.67 8.53
N HIS A 565 19.31 -3.39 7.89
CA HIS A 565 18.69 -4.22 6.86
C HIS A 565 18.43 -3.42 5.57
N GLY A 566 18.16 -4.10 4.47
CA GLY A 566 17.86 -3.45 3.19
C GLY A 566 19.07 -2.72 2.58
N PRO A 567 18.88 -1.58 1.89
CA PRO A 567 19.96 -0.89 1.22
C PRO A 567 20.80 0.00 2.14
N TRP A 568 20.33 0.34 3.34
CA TRP A 568 20.95 1.39 4.15
C TRP A 568 22.39 1.10 4.58
N PRO A 569 22.80 -0.16 4.85
CA PRO A 569 24.21 -0.51 5.07
C PRO A 569 25.10 -0.31 3.82
N LEU A 570 24.53 -0.42 2.61
CA LEU A 570 25.21 -0.18 1.34
C LEU A 570 25.41 1.33 1.10
N ILE A 571 24.47 2.15 1.59
CA ILE A 571 24.54 3.59 1.47
C ILE A 571 25.63 4.13 2.40
N SER A 572 26.75 4.54 1.79
CA SER A 572 27.89 5.16 2.47
C SER A 572 28.03 6.63 2.05
N GLU A 573 28.74 7.44 2.84
CA GLU A 573 29.05 8.82 2.44
C GLU A 573 30.03 8.91 1.25
N HIS A 574 30.49 7.76 0.74
CA HIS A 574 31.41 7.66 -0.38
C HIS A 574 30.66 7.58 -1.73
N MET A 575 29.35 7.36 -1.71
CA MET A 575 28.45 7.37 -2.87
C MET A 575 28.07 8.79 -3.34
N ASP A 576 28.76 9.81 -2.83
CA ASP A 576 28.47 11.21 -3.16
C ASP A 576 29.10 11.70 -4.47
N GLY A 577 30.03 10.93 -5.03
CA GLY A 577 30.71 11.26 -6.27
C GLY A 577 31.58 12.51 -6.16
N GLU A 578 32.12 12.83 -4.97
CA GLU A 578 32.94 14.05 -4.76
C GLU A 578 33.98 14.18 -5.89
N PRO A 579 33.95 15.24 -6.72
CA PRO A 579 34.85 15.35 -7.85
C PRO A 579 36.18 15.99 -7.42
N ARG A 580 36.91 15.34 -6.51
CA ARG A 580 38.22 15.81 -6.05
C ARG A 580 39.31 15.39 -7.05
N TRP A 581 39.82 16.34 -7.81
CA TRP A 581 40.75 16.08 -8.90
C TRP A 581 41.70 17.26 -9.14
N VAL A 582 42.87 16.97 -9.70
CA VAL A 582 43.87 17.94 -10.16
C VAL A 582 44.31 17.51 -11.55
N HIS A 583 44.55 18.46 -12.44
CA HIS A 583 45.06 18.17 -13.78
C HIS A 583 46.39 17.39 -13.72
N PRO A 584 46.61 16.33 -14.53
CA PRO A 584 47.79 15.47 -14.43
C PRO A 584 49.13 16.22 -14.48
N ASP A 585 49.22 17.25 -15.32
CA ASP A 585 50.42 18.08 -15.47
C ASP A 585 50.61 19.11 -14.34
N VAL A 586 49.65 19.26 -13.41
CA VAL A 586 49.69 20.25 -12.34
C VAL A 586 50.08 19.60 -11.02
N THR A 587 51.11 20.13 -10.37
CA THR A 587 51.56 19.62 -9.07
C THR A 587 50.76 20.29 -7.94
N ALA A 588 50.09 19.47 -7.11
CA ALA A 588 49.37 19.95 -5.92
C ALA A 588 49.98 19.36 -4.64
N THR A 589 50.46 20.22 -3.74
CA THR A 589 51.08 19.81 -2.46
C THR A 589 50.31 20.35 -1.26
N ARG A 590 50.07 19.49 -0.26
CA ARG A 590 49.40 19.86 1.00
C ARG A 590 50.41 20.48 1.98
N VAL A 591 50.54 21.80 1.94
CA VAL A 591 51.48 22.55 2.80
C VAL A 591 50.84 22.97 4.14
N PRO A 592 51.58 22.93 5.26
CA PRO A 592 51.08 23.42 6.54
C PRO A 592 51.01 24.97 6.54
N HIS A 593 49.87 25.52 6.93
CA HIS A 593 49.66 26.96 7.05
C HIS A 593 49.16 27.31 8.46
N ILE A 594 49.72 28.35 9.08
CA ILE A 594 49.27 28.84 10.40
C ILE A 594 48.37 30.04 10.17
N ARG A 595 47.10 29.93 10.56
CA ARG A 595 46.14 31.03 10.51
C ARG A 595 46.54 32.13 11.50
N ALA A 596 46.06 33.36 11.25
CA ALA A 596 46.24 34.50 12.16
C ALA A 596 45.73 34.25 13.60
N ASN A 597 44.85 33.26 13.82
CA ASN A 597 44.39 32.83 15.14
C ASN A 597 45.20 31.66 15.74
N GLY A 598 46.41 31.39 15.22
CA GLY A 598 47.32 30.34 15.69
C GLY A 598 46.95 28.91 15.28
N ARG A 599 45.77 28.66 14.70
CA ARG A 599 45.39 27.30 14.27
C ARG A 599 46.20 26.88 13.04
N ARG A 600 46.90 25.74 13.16
CA ARG A 600 47.48 25.02 12.00
C ARG A 600 46.35 24.43 11.16
N VAL A 601 46.32 24.78 9.89
CA VAL A 601 45.52 24.15 8.83
C VAL A 601 46.47 23.60 7.76
N ARG A 602 45.96 22.78 6.84
CA ARG A 602 46.70 22.37 5.64
C ARG A 602 46.08 23.09 4.45
N ARG A 603 46.90 23.65 3.56
CA ARG A 603 46.44 24.28 2.32
C ARG A 603 46.97 23.54 1.11
N ASP A 604 46.21 23.53 0.02
CA ASP A 604 46.70 23.09 -1.28
C ASP A 604 47.55 24.21 -1.92
N GLN A 605 48.85 23.99 -2.05
CA GLN A 605 49.73 24.75 -2.95
C GLN A 605 49.64 24.12 -4.34
N ILE A 606 49.29 24.90 -5.36
CA ILE A 606 49.09 24.45 -6.73
C ILE A 606 50.14 25.11 -7.63
N GLU A 607 50.94 24.28 -8.28
CA GLU A 607 52.00 24.68 -9.21
C GLU A 607 51.55 24.34 -10.63
N VAL A 608 51.16 25.38 -11.37
CA VAL A 608 50.79 25.29 -12.78
C VAL A 608 52.06 25.49 -13.62
N PRO A 609 52.45 24.55 -14.49
CA PRO A 609 53.64 24.71 -15.33
C PRO A 609 53.49 25.78 -16.42
N ASP A 610 54.62 26.33 -16.87
CA ASP A 610 54.69 27.30 -17.98
C ASP A 610 54.10 26.78 -19.32
N SER A 611 53.93 25.46 -19.47
CA SER A 611 53.30 24.83 -20.64
C SER A 611 51.83 25.23 -20.85
N PHE A 612 51.18 25.79 -19.83
CA PHE A 612 49.81 26.31 -19.91
C PHE A 612 49.74 27.72 -20.54
N GLY A 613 50.88 28.33 -20.88
CA GLY A 613 50.98 29.62 -21.57
C GLY A 613 50.55 30.82 -20.71
N GLU A 614 50.25 31.95 -21.35
CA GLU A 614 49.76 33.13 -20.63
C GLU A 614 48.31 32.95 -20.15
N GLY A 615 48.07 33.24 -18.88
CA GLY A 615 46.74 33.15 -18.26
C GLY A 615 46.79 33.52 -16.78
N VAL A 616 45.66 33.38 -16.10
CA VAL A 616 45.53 33.52 -14.65
C VAL A 616 44.64 32.41 -14.09
N LEU A 617 44.80 32.14 -12.79
CA LEU A 617 43.91 31.22 -12.09
C LEU A 617 42.57 31.90 -11.81
N CYS A 618 41.49 31.30 -12.32
CA CYS A 618 40.11 31.66 -12.01
C CYS A 618 39.54 30.63 -11.01
N LEU A 619 39.44 31.01 -9.74
CA LEU A 619 38.72 30.24 -8.72
C LEU A 619 37.23 30.54 -8.81
N ILE A 620 36.44 29.49 -8.97
CA ILE A 620 34.98 29.48 -8.97
C ILE A 620 34.49 28.90 -7.63
N ASP A 621 33.73 29.69 -6.87
CA ASP A 621 33.09 29.33 -5.59
C ASP A 621 31.55 29.36 -5.75
N ARG A 622 30.90 28.19 -5.73
CA ARG A 622 29.46 28.03 -6.03
C ARG A 622 28.60 28.16 -4.79
N ASN A 623 27.64 29.08 -4.84
CA ASN A 623 26.75 29.36 -3.73
C ASN A 623 25.70 28.25 -3.53
N GLY A 624 25.84 27.48 -2.44
CA GLY A 624 24.78 26.61 -1.92
C GLY A 624 24.40 25.47 -2.86
N SER A 625 25.36 24.59 -3.16
CA SER A 625 25.18 23.46 -4.07
C SER A 625 24.12 22.45 -3.60
N PHE A 626 24.05 22.08 -2.30
CA PHE A 626 22.99 21.16 -1.82
C PHE A 626 21.59 21.77 -1.90
N PRO A 627 21.34 23.01 -1.42
CA PRO A 627 20.05 23.68 -1.69
C PRO A 627 19.74 23.81 -3.17
N SER A 628 20.73 24.06 -4.04
CA SER A 628 20.54 24.05 -5.50
C SER A 628 20.04 22.70 -5.99
N ALA A 629 20.62 21.58 -5.54
CA ALA A 629 20.20 20.23 -5.90
C ALA A 629 18.73 19.93 -5.53
N CYS A 630 18.25 20.41 -4.37
CA CYS A 630 16.85 20.28 -3.91
C CYS A 630 15.80 20.78 -4.91
N SER A 631 16.16 21.56 -5.93
CA SER A 631 15.23 22.04 -6.95
C SER A 631 14.64 20.94 -7.85
N ALA A 632 15.39 19.84 -8.05
CA ALA A 632 15.06 18.76 -8.99
C ALA A 632 15.90 17.49 -8.75
N VAL A 633 16.17 17.13 -7.49
CA VAL A 633 16.98 15.94 -7.15
C VAL A 633 16.17 14.66 -7.39
N PRO A 634 16.64 13.71 -8.23
CA PRO A 634 15.93 12.46 -8.49
C PRO A 634 16.13 11.47 -7.33
N LEU A 635 15.04 11.12 -6.64
CA LEU A 635 15.02 10.20 -5.50
C LEU A 635 13.70 9.43 -5.41
N ALA A 636 13.63 8.42 -4.55
CA ALA A 636 12.39 7.70 -4.23
C ALA A 636 11.78 8.23 -2.92
N PRO A 637 10.54 8.76 -2.91
CA PRO A 637 9.85 9.14 -1.69
C PRO A 637 9.55 7.94 -0.78
N ASN A 638 9.15 6.82 -1.37
CA ASN A 638 8.80 5.58 -0.68
C ASN A 638 10.04 4.78 -0.22
N LYS A 639 9.82 3.55 0.28
CA LYS A 639 10.89 2.59 0.59
C LYS A 639 11.64 2.20 -0.69
N LEU A 640 12.96 2.04 -0.59
CA LEU A 640 13.73 1.36 -1.62
C LEU A 640 13.55 -0.16 -1.43
N LEU A 641 13.02 -0.83 -2.44
CA LEU A 641 12.86 -2.28 -2.49
C LEU A 641 14.02 -2.90 -3.26
N HIS A 642 14.39 -4.14 -2.91
CA HIS A 642 15.40 -4.87 -3.68
C HIS A 642 14.84 -5.20 -5.05
N THR A 643 15.43 -4.66 -6.11
CA THR A 643 14.99 -4.90 -7.50
C THR A 643 15.95 -5.78 -8.29
N GLY A 644 17.11 -6.14 -7.73
CA GLY A 644 18.05 -7.05 -8.38
C GLY A 644 18.77 -6.45 -9.59
N PRO A 645 19.40 -7.28 -10.43
CA PRO A 645 19.98 -6.85 -11.71
C PRO A 645 18.92 -6.27 -12.64
N LEU A 646 19.32 -5.30 -13.47
CA LEU A 646 18.44 -4.65 -14.45
C LEU A 646 19.09 -4.62 -15.84
N ASP A 647 18.36 -5.04 -16.87
CA ASP A 647 18.80 -4.94 -18.27
C ASP A 647 19.05 -3.47 -18.72
N ALA A 648 18.31 -2.53 -18.13
CA ALA A 648 18.43 -1.10 -18.39
C ALA A 648 17.87 -0.27 -17.21
N TYR A 649 18.28 1.00 -17.13
CA TYR A 649 17.74 1.95 -16.16
C TYR A 649 16.26 2.29 -16.44
N ASP A 650 15.37 1.98 -15.49
CA ASP A 650 13.97 2.42 -15.52
C ASP A 650 13.84 3.87 -15.02
N LYS A 651 13.49 4.77 -15.94
CA LYS A 651 13.24 6.20 -15.69
C LYS A 651 12.03 6.49 -14.81
N THR A 652 11.18 5.50 -14.55
CA THR A 652 10.06 5.59 -13.60
C THR A 652 10.48 5.27 -12.17
N GLN A 653 11.71 4.78 -11.96
CA GLN A 653 12.31 4.47 -10.67
C GLN A 653 13.50 5.39 -10.33
N ALA A 654 13.83 5.42 -9.05
CA ALA A 654 14.99 6.06 -8.46
C ALA A 654 15.51 5.24 -7.27
N GLY A 655 16.80 5.28 -7.00
CA GLY A 655 17.42 4.57 -5.89
C GLY A 655 18.93 4.48 -6.02
N ILE A 656 19.46 3.31 -5.65
CA ILE A 656 20.87 2.96 -5.77
C ILE A 656 21.06 1.74 -6.69
N TYR A 657 22.21 1.69 -7.36
CA TYR A 657 22.54 0.75 -8.43
C TYR A 657 24.00 0.32 -8.30
N LEU A 658 24.27 -0.98 -8.39
CA LEU A 658 25.62 -1.55 -8.46
C LEU A 658 26.03 -1.70 -9.93
N ILE A 659 27.07 -0.99 -10.34
CA ILE A 659 27.49 -0.92 -11.74
C ILE A 659 28.99 -1.16 -11.92
N ASP A 660 29.38 -1.59 -13.13
CA ASP A 660 30.78 -1.48 -13.59
C ASP A 660 31.22 -0.01 -13.59
N ILE A 661 32.51 0.23 -13.33
CA ILE A 661 33.13 1.52 -13.59
C ILE A 661 33.33 1.65 -15.11
N PRO A 662 32.68 2.60 -15.80
CA PRO A 662 32.85 2.77 -17.25
C PRO A 662 34.24 3.32 -17.60
N GLU A 663 34.77 2.96 -18.77
CA GLU A 663 36.02 3.56 -19.26
C GLU A 663 35.85 5.06 -19.53
N TRP A 664 36.82 5.87 -19.07
CA TRP A 664 36.85 7.32 -19.30
C TRP A 664 38.16 7.73 -19.98
N PRO A 665 38.14 8.04 -21.29
CA PRO A 665 39.36 8.27 -22.07
C PRO A 665 39.96 9.67 -21.90
N ARG A 666 39.38 10.53 -21.04
CA ARG A 666 39.81 11.92 -20.87
C ARG A 666 40.70 12.12 -19.66
N THR A 667 41.78 12.88 -19.84
CA THR A 667 42.74 13.25 -18.80
C THR A 667 42.67 14.72 -18.40
N ASP A 668 41.79 15.53 -19.03
CA ASP A 668 41.61 16.97 -18.82
C ASP A 668 40.42 17.32 -17.92
N VAL A 669 39.69 16.30 -17.45
CA VAL A 669 38.53 16.38 -16.56
C VAL A 669 38.43 15.08 -15.76
N PRO A 670 38.03 15.09 -14.47
CA PRO A 670 37.85 13.85 -13.72
C PRO A 670 36.82 12.92 -14.34
N HIS A 671 36.93 11.63 -14.00
CA HIS A 671 35.92 10.62 -14.26
C HIS A 671 34.52 11.10 -13.82
N PRO A 672 33.44 10.83 -14.58
CA PRO A 672 32.10 11.35 -14.28
C PRO A 672 31.54 10.95 -12.92
N LEU A 673 31.89 9.76 -12.41
CA LEU A 673 31.52 9.30 -11.06
C LEU A 673 32.39 9.88 -9.92
N GLY A 674 33.31 10.81 -10.22
CA GLY A 674 34.22 11.40 -9.25
C GLY A 674 35.00 10.32 -8.49
N ARG A 675 35.17 10.52 -7.17
CA ARG A 675 35.90 9.61 -6.27
C ARG A 675 35.23 8.26 -5.97
N ILE A 676 34.04 7.98 -6.48
CA ILE A 676 33.41 6.65 -6.28
C ILE A 676 34.32 5.55 -6.85
N ILE A 677 35.04 5.83 -7.95
CA ILE A 677 35.97 4.88 -8.58
C ILE A 677 37.23 4.58 -7.74
N ASP A 678 37.53 5.38 -6.71
CA ASP A 678 38.66 5.13 -5.81
C ASP A 678 38.41 3.87 -4.94
N ARG A 679 37.16 3.38 -4.89
CA ARG A 679 36.66 2.40 -3.90
C ARG A 679 35.69 1.39 -4.53
N PRO A 680 36.13 0.61 -5.53
CA PRO A 680 35.36 -0.53 -5.99
C PRO A 680 35.20 -1.59 -4.90
N ASP A 681 34.21 -2.47 -5.08
CA ASP A 681 34.14 -3.75 -4.39
C ASP A 681 35.18 -4.76 -4.94
N GLU A 682 35.14 -5.99 -4.45
CA GLU A 682 36.07 -7.06 -4.83
C GLU A 682 35.97 -7.45 -6.33
N ASP A 683 34.83 -7.15 -6.97
CA ASP A 683 34.56 -7.41 -8.39
C ASP A 683 34.86 -6.21 -9.30
N GLY A 684 35.35 -5.08 -8.75
CA GLY A 684 35.64 -3.88 -9.53
C GLY A 684 34.42 -2.95 -9.73
N ARG A 685 33.30 -3.22 -9.06
CA ARG A 685 32.02 -2.50 -9.22
C ARG A 685 31.82 -1.46 -8.14
N VAL A 686 30.88 -0.54 -8.37
CA VAL A 686 30.58 0.56 -7.46
C VAL A 686 29.07 0.79 -7.28
N TRP A 687 28.66 1.05 -6.04
CA TRP A 687 27.32 1.53 -5.75
C TRP A 687 27.19 3.02 -6.09
N VAL A 688 26.24 3.35 -6.95
CA VAL A 688 25.91 4.72 -7.37
C VAL A 688 24.44 5.05 -7.14
N THR A 689 24.10 6.33 -7.12
CA THR A 689 22.73 6.86 -6.97
C THR A 689 22.13 7.27 -8.34
N THR A 690 20.80 7.42 -8.41
CA THR A 690 20.08 7.89 -9.62
C THR A 690 20.70 9.08 -10.38
N PRO A 691 21.20 10.16 -9.73
CA PRO A 691 21.89 11.25 -10.42
C PRO A 691 23.06 10.78 -11.31
N HIS A 692 23.86 9.83 -10.83
CA HIS A 692 25.00 9.29 -11.55
C HIS A 692 24.54 8.46 -12.76
N ILE A 693 23.55 7.58 -12.60
CA ILE A 693 22.99 6.81 -13.72
C ILE A 693 22.46 7.74 -14.81
N LYS A 694 21.74 8.81 -14.44
CA LYS A 694 21.25 9.84 -15.38
C LYS A 694 22.38 10.66 -16.04
N GLN A 695 23.51 10.85 -15.36
CA GLN A 695 24.72 11.46 -15.93
C GLN A 695 25.35 10.53 -16.97
N LEU A 696 25.52 9.25 -16.65
CA LEU A 696 26.07 8.25 -17.59
C LEU A 696 25.16 8.10 -18.81
N GLU A 697 23.83 7.98 -18.64
CA GLU A 697 22.85 7.96 -19.74
C GLU A 697 22.98 9.18 -20.66
N LYS A 698 23.32 10.34 -20.08
CA LYS A 698 23.50 11.57 -20.83
C LYS A 698 24.83 11.56 -21.58
N LEU A 699 25.92 11.10 -20.95
CA LEU A 699 27.23 11.00 -21.60
C LEU A 699 27.24 9.96 -22.73
N VAL A 700 26.50 8.85 -22.61
CA VAL A 700 26.31 7.89 -23.71
C VAL A 700 25.54 8.53 -24.87
N ARG A 701 24.46 9.27 -24.57
CA ARG A 701 23.66 9.98 -25.57
C ARG A 701 24.41 11.12 -26.27
N ASP A 702 25.28 11.80 -25.54
CA ASP A 702 26.11 12.91 -26.01
C ASP A 702 27.44 12.42 -26.64
N ASP A 703 27.60 11.10 -26.88
CA ASP A 703 28.77 10.44 -27.50
C ASP A 703 30.11 10.70 -26.76
N HIS A 704 30.06 10.59 -25.43
CA HIS A 704 31.20 10.72 -24.51
C HIS A 704 31.50 9.43 -23.74
N LEU A 705 30.60 8.44 -23.80
CA LEU A 705 30.77 7.08 -23.30
C LEU A 705 30.18 6.10 -24.33
N GLY A 706 30.86 4.97 -24.59
CA GLY A 706 30.45 4.05 -25.66
C GLY A 706 29.15 3.28 -25.38
N ALA A 707 28.85 2.99 -24.11
CA ALA A 707 27.65 2.28 -23.68
C ALA A 707 27.32 2.59 -22.20
N MET A 708 26.11 2.25 -21.78
CA MET A 708 25.78 2.21 -20.35
C MET A 708 26.47 1.00 -19.69
N PRO A 709 27.03 1.14 -18.48
CA PRO A 709 27.54 0.01 -17.72
C PRO A 709 26.40 -0.91 -17.27
N THR A 710 26.73 -2.18 -17.05
CA THR A 710 25.81 -3.22 -16.55
C THR A 710 25.29 -2.85 -15.16
N ILE A 711 24.01 -3.09 -14.88
CA ILE A 711 23.42 -2.96 -13.54
C ILE A 711 23.29 -4.37 -12.93
N TYR A 712 24.22 -4.74 -12.06
CA TYR A 712 24.29 -6.07 -11.43
C TYR A 712 23.32 -6.22 -10.26
N ASP A 713 23.06 -5.13 -9.56
CA ASP A 713 22.09 -5.09 -8.47
C ASP A 713 21.49 -3.69 -8.35
N SER A 714 20.31 -3.59 -7.75
CA SER A 714 19.62 -2.33 -7.57
C SER A 714 18.64 -2.37 -6.40
N TRP A 715 18.50 -1.22 -5.74
CA TRP A 715 17.47 -0.98 -4.75
C TRP A 715 16.73 0.28 -5.13
N THR A 716 15.46 0.16 -5.54
CA THR A 716 14.73 1.24 -6.20
C THR A 716 13.33 1.45 -5.63
N GLY A 717 12.79 2.64 -5.90
CA GLY A 717 11.43 3.05 -5.59
C GLY A 717 10.97 4.15 -6.55
N LYS A 718 9.71 4.58 -6.41
CA LYS A 718 9.00 5.39 -7.40
C LYS A 718 9.67 6.76 -7.60
N TYR A 719 10.07 7.09 -8.83
CA TYR A 719 10.80 8.31 -9.15
C TYR A 719 10.06 9.59 -8.71
N ASN A 720 10.79 10.50 -8.06
CA ASN A 720 10.33 11.85 -7.81
C ASN A 720 11.51 12.85 -7.81
N GLU A 721 11.33 13.98 -8.48
CA GLU A 721 12.28 15.12 -8.47
C GLU A 721 11.72 16.37 -7.75
N SER A 722 10.44 16.34 -7.39
CA SER A 722 9.69 17.48 -6.85
C SER A 722 9.60 17.52 -5.32
N LEU A 723 10.02 16.46 -4.61
CA LEU A 723 9.78 16.28 -3.17
C LEU A 723 10.30 17.46 -2.33
N PHE A 724 11.49 17.98 -2.65
CA PHE A 724 12.09 19.12 -1.97
C PHE A 724 11.87 20.46 -2.67
N LYS A 725 11.00 20.54 -3.68
CA LYS A 725 10.77 21.76 -4.46
C LYS A 725 10.24 22.91 -3.61
N THR A 726 9.25 22.66 -2.75
CA THR A 726 8.70 23.68 -1.84
C THR A 726 9.75 24.17 -0.83
N PHE A 727 10.58 23.26 -0.31
CA PHE A 727 11.72 23.61 0.54
C PHE A 727 12.77 24.44 -0.22
N TYR A 728 13.08 24.08 -1.47
CA TYR A 728 13.96 24.86 -2.34
C TYR A 728 13.41 26.27 -2.61
N GLU A 729 12.13 26.41 -2.92
CA GLU A 729 11.48 27.71 -3.18
C GLU A 729 11.49 28.60 -1.93
N ALA A 730 11.16 28.04 -0.76
CA ALA A 730 11.16 28.78 0.50
C ALA A 730 12.58 29.16 0.95
N THR A 731 13.55 28.24 0.86
CA THR A 731 14.96 28.55 1.16
C THR A 731 15.50 29.61 0.21
N ARG A 732 15.19 29.54 -1.09
CA ARG A 732 15.60 30.52 -2.10
C ARG A 732 15.01 31.90 -1.81
N LYS A 733 13.72 31.99 -1.48
CA LYS A 733 13.06 33.25 -1.09
C LYS A 733 13.75 33.88 0.13
N ALA A 734 13.88 33.13 1.21
CA ALA A 734 14.53 33.63 2.44
C ALA A 734 15.99 34.05 2.20
N ARG A 735 16.73 33.37 1.31
CA ARG A 735 18.07 33.80 0.90
C ARG A 735 18.04 35.16 0.21
N THR A 736 17.14 35.38 -0.75
CA THR A 736 17.05 36.65 -1.49
C THR A 736 16.76 37.82 -0.54
N GLU A 737 15.87 37.62 0.44
CA GLU A 737 15.53 38.61 1.47
C GLU A 737 16.73 38.90 2.41
N LEU A 738 17.44 37.86 2.86
CA LEU A 738 18.54 38.00 3.83
C LEU A 738 19.89 38.42 3.23
N VAL A 739 20.15 38.18 1.95
CA VAL A 739 21.42 38.58 1.30
C VAL A 739 21.58 40.09 1.25
N GLN A 740 20.49 40.86 1.19
CA GLN A 740 20.53 42.33 1.25
C GLN A 740 20.80 42.87 2.66
N ILE A 741 20.39 42.13 3.70
CA ILE A 741 20.53 42.51 5.11
C ILE A 741 21.92 42.13 5.64
N GLY A 742 22.44 40.98 5.20
CA GLY A 742 23.76 40.48 5.61
C GLY A 742 23.85 40.11 7.09
N GLY A 743 25.07 40.21 7.64
CA GLY A 743 25.33 40.04 9.07
C GLY A 743 24.93 38.68 9.66
N ASP A 744 24.60 38.69 10.96
CA ASP A 744 24.24 37.49 11.72
C ASP A 744 22.92 36.83 11.31
N PRO A 745 21.85 37.54 10.87
CA PRO A 745 20.66 36.91 10.30
C PRO A 745 20.96 35.98 9.13
N TYR A 746 21.85 36.40 8.20
CA TYR A 746 22.27 35.56 7.08
C TYR A 746 23.12 34.36 7.52
N LYS A 747 23.99 34.52 8.54
CA LYS A 747 24.74 33.39 9.13
C LYS A 747 23.79 32.37 9.77
N ALA A 748 22.85 32.82 10.60
CA ALA A 748 21.87 31.98 11.29
C ALA A 748 21.02 31.18 10.28
N TYR A 749 20.57 31.83 9.20
CA TYR A 749 19.89 31.15 8.08
C TYR A 749 20.76 30.04 7.44
N LYS A 750 22.02 30.31 7.11
CA LYS A 750 22.93 29.29 6.55
C LYS A 750 23.12 28.10 7.51
N THR A 751 23.24 28.38 8.82
CA THR A 751 23.37 27.35 9.85
C THR A 751 22.12 26.48 9.93
N ARG A 752 20.91 27.07 10.00
CA ARG A 752 19.63 26.32 10.06
C ARG A 752 19.39 25.47 8.82
N LEU A 753 19.66 26.01 7.63
CA LEU A 753 19.60 25.26 6.37
C LEU A 753 20.57 24.06 6.37
N SER A 754 21.78 24.25 6.87
CA SER A 754 22.76 23.17 7.05
C SER A 754 22.33 22.13 8.09
N ILE A 755 21.64 22.52 9.15
CA ILE A 755 21.08 21.58 10.15
C ILE A 755 19.98 20.72 9.50
N ALA A 756 18.98 21.34 8.86
CA ALA A 756 17.87 20.62 8.23
C ALA A 756 18.35 19.56 7.21
N LEU A 757 19.32 19.90 6.37
CA LEU A 757 19.90 18.96 5.40
C LEU A 757 20.81 17.90 6.03
N ARG A 758 21.48 18.19 7.15
CA ARG A 758 22.29 17.20 7.88
C ARG A 758 21.43 16.24 8.70
N LEU A 759 20.24 16.63 9.14
CA LEU A 759 19.34 15.70 9.85
C LEU A 759 18.88 14.54 8.96
N LEU A 760 18.87 14.68 7.62
CA LEU A 760 18.65 13.53 6.73
C LEU A 760 19.64 12.38 6.97
N TRP A 761 20.85 12.67 7.45
CA TRP A 761 21.80 11.68 7.96
C TRP A 761 22.79 12.33 8.94
N PRO A 762 22.53 12.26 10.26
CA PRO A 762 23.41 12.83 11.27
C PRO A 762 24.76 12.11 11.28
N LYS A 763 25.85 12.87 11.33
CA LYS A 763 27.23 12.35 11.38
C LYS A 763 27.69 11.89 12.77
N ARG A 764 26.87 12.11 13.81
CA ARG A 764 27.18 11.75 15.20
C ARG A 764 26.20 10.68 15.67
N PRO A 765 26.66 9.53 16.22
CA PRO A 765 25.75 8.48 16.69
C PRO A 765 24.74 8.95 17.75
N SER A 766 25.16 9.86 18.64
CA SER A 766 24.30 10.45 19.67
C SER A 766 23.26 11.44 19.14
N GLN A 767 23.37 11.91 17.89
CA GLN A 767 22.43 12.85 17.33
C GLN A 767 21.21 12.11 16.74
N ARG A 768 20.12 12.08 17.51
CA ARG A 768 18.80 11.63 17.03
C ARG A 768 18.39 12.44 15.79
N SER A 769 17.69 11.80 14.86
CA SER A 769 17.11 12.47 13.68
C SER A 769 15.64 12.10 13.52
N PRO A 770 14.75 13.09 13.41
CA PRO A 770 13.34 12.85 13.11
C PRO A 770 13.07 12.54 11.62
N PHE A 771 14.08 12.65 10.73
CA PHE A 771 13.94 12.51 9.27
C PHE A 771 15.11 11.73 8.65
N TRP A 772 15.56 10.66 9.30
CA TRP A 772 16.70 9.85 8.84
C TRP A 772 16.37 9.15 7.50
N ARG A 773 16.97 9.64 6.41
CA ARG A 773 16.85 9.16 5.01
C ARG A 773 18.21 9.33 4.31
N PRO A 774 19.15 8.38 4.50
CA PRO A 774 20.50 8.49 3.97
C PRO A 774 20.52 8.48 2.43
N ASP A 775 19.57 7.78 1.80
CA ASP A 775 19.32 7.73 0.37
C ASP A 775 18.93 9.09 -0.23
N TRP A 776 18.06 9.84 0.45
CA TRP A 776 17.71 11.20 0.06
C TRP A 776 18.92 12.12 0.18
N ARG A 777 19.69 11.99 1.28
CA ARG A 777 20.93 12.76 1.43
C ARG A 777 21.92 12.43 0.33
N MET A 778 22.21 11.15 0.06
CA MET A 778 23.18 10.77 -0.97
C MET A 778 22.74 11.19 -2.36
N SER A 779 21.45 11.04 -2.70
CA SER A 779 20.92 11.53 -3.97
C SER A 779 21.07 13.05 -4.10
N MET A 780 20.88 13.82 -3.02
CA MET A 780 21.06 15.28 -3.04
C MET A 780 22.53 15.72 -3.13
N VAL A 781 23.45 15.03 -2.44
CA VAL A 781 24.89 15.34 -2.52
C VAL A 781 25.42 14.94 -3.90
N ALA A 782 25.06 13.75 -4.40
CA ALA A 782 25.37 13.30 -5.76
C ALA A 782 24.82 14.26 -6.83
N GLU A 783 23.55 14.68 -6.76
CA GLU A 783 22.98 15.66 -7.70
C GLU A 783 23.75 17.00 -7.67
N ALA A 784 24.30 17.41 -6.53
CA ALA A 784 25.17 18.57 -6.43
C ALA A 784 26.53 18.34 -7.13
N SER A 785 27.17 17.18 -6.90
CA SER A 785 28.40 16.73 -7.57
C SER A 785 28.22 16.67 -9.09
N VAL A 786 27.21 15.93 -9.57
CA VAL A 786 26.85 15.76 -10.99
C VAL A 786 26.62 17.11 -11.67
N ARG A 787 25.90 18.04 -11.04
CA ARG A 787 25.70 19.40 -11.57
C ARG A 787 26.99 20.20 -11.66
N HIS A 788 27.88 20.08 -10.66
CA HIS A 788 29.16 20.81 -10.65
C HIS A 788 30.10 20.26 -11.72
N TRP A 789 30.26 18.95 -11.78
CA TRP A 789 31.00 18.24 -12.84
C TRP A 789 30.46 18.59 -14.23
N THR A 790 29.14 18.58 -14.44
CA THR A 790 28.54 18.89 -15.75
C THR A 790 28.83 20.31 -16.23
N VAL A 791 28.89 21.29 -15.32
CA VAL A 791 29.21 22.68 -15.68
C VAL A 791 30.72 22.86 -15.92
N ALA A 792 31.56 22.15 -15.16
CA ALA A 792 33.00 22.12 -15.38
C ALA A 792 33.38 21.45 -16.70
N PHE A 793 32.81 20.28 -16.99
CA PHE A 793 33.03 19.55 -18.25
C PHE A 793 32.64 20.39 -19.46
N LYS A 794 31.51 21.11 -19.40
CA LYS A 794 31.13 22.06 -20.45
C LYS A 794 32.12 23.21 -20.61
N ALA A 795 32.71 23.72 -19.53
CA ALA A 795 33.74 24.75 -19.61
C ALA A 795 34.99 24.23 -20.33
N VAL A 796 35.37 22.97 -20.08
CA VAL A 796 36.46 22.29 -20.81
C VAL A 796 36.11 22.11 -22.29
N GLN A 797 34.86 21.78 -22.62
CA GLN A 797 34.37 21.74 -24.01
C GLN A 797 34.34 23.12 -24.69
N GLU A 798 34.13 24.20 -23.93
CA GLU A 798 34.26 25.60 -24.38
C GLU A 798 35.74 26.07 -24.48
N GLY A 799 36.72 25.21 -24.15
CA GLY A 799 38.15 25.49 -24.28
C GLY A 799 38.82 26.05 -23.03
N HIS A 800 38.15 26.09 -21.87
CA HIS A 800 38.76 26.47 -20.60
C HIS A 800 39.53 25.30 -19.98
N THR A 801 40.78 25.52 -19.58
CA THR A 801 41.57 24.45 -18.96
C THR A 801 41.23 24.30 -17.48
N LEU A 802 40.70 23.14 -17.08
CA LEU A 802 40.40 22.82 -15.69
C LEU A 802 41.69 22.40 -14.97
N ILE A 803 42.06 23.14 -13.93
CA ILE A 803 43.27 22.91 -13.12
C ILE A 803 42.97 22.02 -11.93
N ALA A 804 41.83 22.25 -11.26
CA ALA A 804 41.36 21.40 -10.17
C ALA A 804 39.84 21.45 -10.05
N LEU A 805 39.26 20.34 -9.61
CA LEU A 805 37.87 20.24 -9.18
C LEU A 805 37.89 19.78 -7.71
N ARG A 806 37.04 20.39 -6.87
CA ARG A 806 37.08 20.24 -5.41
C ARG A 806 35.66 20.29 -4.86
N ASN A 807 35.24 19.23 -4.17
CA ASN A 807 33.92 19.13 -3.55
C ASN A 807 32.77 19.46 -4.55
N VAL A 808 31.60 19.85 -4.05
CA VAL A 808 30.43 20.23 -4.86
C VAL A 808 30.37 21.72 -5.21
N ASP A 809 31.34 22.52 -4.77
CA ASP A 809 31.28 23.97 -4.82
C ASP A 809 32.52 24.68 -5.41
N GLN A 810 33.68 24.03 -5.49
CA GLN A 810 34.91 24.68 -5.95
C GLN A 810 35.44 24.12 -7.27
N ALA A 811 35.79 25.00 -8.20
CA ALA A 811 36.51 24.66 -9.43
C ALA A 811 37.59 25.71 -9.69
N ILE A 812 38.73 25.28 -10.20
CA ILE A 812 39.87 26.14 -10.52
C ILE A 812 40.16 25.97 -12.01
N PHE A 813 40.10 27.06 -12.76
CA PHE A 813 40.41 27.09 -14.19
C PHE A 813 41.63 27.96 -14.45
N TRP A 814 42.37 27.65 -15.52
CA TRP A 814 43.32 28.56 -16.14
C TRP A 814 42.59 29.28 -17.28
N THR A 815 42.46 30.60 -17.19
CA THR A 815 41.69 31.40 -18.14
C THR A 815 42.38 32.74 -18.45
N PRO A 816 42.01 33.43 -19.53
CA PRO A 816 42.39 34.82 -19.73
C PRO A 816 41.91 35.72 -18.57
N PRO A 817 42.67 36.79 -18.22
CA PRO A 817 42.29 37.73 -17.18
C PRO A 817 40.86 38.28 -17.34
N GLY A 818 40.11 38.31 -16.23
CA GLY A 818 38.75 38.85 -16.20
C GLY A 818 37.69 38.03 -16.95
N THR A 819 38.05 36.87 -17.51
CA THR A 819 37.16 36.03 -18.33
C THR A 819 36.89 34.70 -17.60
N PRO A 820 35.86 34.61 -16.74
CA PRO A 820 35.47 33.35 -16.12
C PRO A 820 34.69 32.48 -17.14
N PRO A 821 34.64 31.15 -16.97
CA PRO A 821 33.95 30.31 -17.94
C PRO A 821 32.45 30.61 -18.04
N SER A 822 31.95 30.77 -19.27
CA SER A 822 30.57 31.19 -19.58
C SER A 822 29.51 30.25 -19.01
N THR A 823 29.86 28.98 -18.79
CA THR A 823 28.99 27.96 -18.19
C THR A 823 28.60 28.28 -16.75
N TYR A 824 29.42 29.04 -16.02
CA TYR A 824 29.15 29.43 -14.64
C TYR A 824 28.51 30.82 -14.56
N ARG A 825 27.25 30.87 -14.12
CA ARG A 825 26.56 32.14 -13.86
C ARG A 825 27.11 32.83 -12.62
N ILE A 826 27.76 33.99 -12.80
CA ILE A 826 28.18 34.85 -11.70
C ILE A 826 26.95 35.38 -10.96
N GLY A 827 26.96 35.32 -9.62
CA GLY A 827 25.88 35.84 -8.80
C GLY A 827 25.91 35.36 -7.35
N THR A 828 24.80 35.57 -6.64
CA THR A 828 24.64 35.22 -5.23
C THR A 828 23.49 34.24 -4.97
N GLY A 829 22.70 33.90 -5.99
CA GLY A 829 21.64 32.90 -5.92
C GLY A 829 22.16 31.46 -5.79
N PHE A 830 21.26 30.51 -5.54
CA PHE A 830 21.65 29.10 -5.43
C PHE A 830 22.09 28.52 -6.78
N GLY A 831 23.30 27.97 -6.81
CA GLY A 831 23.95 27.49 -8.02
C GLY A 831 24.69 28.55 -8.83
N GLU A 832 24.61 29.83 -8.44
CA GLU A 832 25.42 30.91 -9.00
C GLU A 832 26.76 31.01 -8.27
N VAL A 833 27.78 31.58 -8.91
CA VAL A 833 29.16 31.54 -8.42
C VAL A 833 29.73 32.92 -8.09
N LYS A 834 30.74 32.93 -7.22
CA LYS A 834 31.75 33.98 -7.19
C LYS A 834 32.93 33.52 -8.03
N ALA A 835 33.42 34.39 -8.90
CA ALA A 835 34.70 34.21 -9.58
C ALA A 835 35.76 35.09 -8.91
N LYS A 836 36.96 34.54 -8.69
CA LYS A 836 38.14 35.28 -8.20
C LYS A 836 39.31 34.97 -9.12
N PHE A 837 39.97 36.02 -9.61
CA PHE A 837 41.19 35.90 -10.38
C PHE A 837 42.39 36.04 -9.43
N VAL A 838 43.38 35.17 -9.59
CA VAL A 838 44.55 35.07 -8.72
C VAL A 838 45.80 35.17 -9.59
N GLN A 839 46.66 36.13 -9.27
CA GLN A 839 47.93 36.35 -9.97
C GLN A 839 49.03 35.43 -9.41
N ALA A 840 50.12 35.28 -10.17
CA ALA A 840 51.28 34.53 -9.73
C ALA A 840 51.83 35.07 -8.39
N GLY A 841 51.97 34.18 -7.40
CA GLY A 841 52.43 34.52 -6.05
C GLY A 841 51.36 35.04 -5.08
N GLU A 842 50.11 35.27 -5.52
CA GLU A 842 49.03 35.64 -4.62
C GLU A 842 48.49 34.44 -3.81
N THR A 843 48.13 34.69 -2.55
CA THR A 843 47.55 33.66 -1.66
C THR A 843 46.05 33.88 -1.46
N ILE A 844 45.25 32.85 -1.70
CA ILE A 844 43.80 32.90 -1.48
C ILE A 844 43.50 32.90 0.04
N LEU A 845 42.66 33.83 0.50
CA LEU A 845 42.41 34.05 1.93
C LEU A 845 41.21 33.29 2.52
N GLU A 846 40.22 32.88 1.71
CA GLU A 846 39.03 32.15 2.16
C GLU A 846 39.14 30.65 1.86
N GLY A 847 38.92 29.80 2.87
CA GLY A 847 38.91 28.33 2.75
C GLY A 847 39.52 27.61 3.96
N ASP A 848 39.01 26.41 4.29
CA ASP A 848 39.63 25.44 5.21
C ASP A 848 40.63 24.49 4.50
N ASP A 849 40.73 24.56 3.18
CA ASP A 849 41.70 23.88 2.30
C ASP A 849 42.48 24.89 1.43
#